data_AF-A0A9E6DM72-F1
#
_entry.id   AF-A0A9E6DM72-F1
#
_cell.length_a   1.000
_cell.length_b   1.000
_cell.length_c   1.000
_cell.angle_alpha   90.00
_cell.angle_beta   90.00
_cell.angle_gamma   90.00
#
_symmetry.space_group_name_H-M   'P 1'
#
loop_
_entity.id
_entity.type
_entity.pdbx_description
1 polymer ?
#
loop_
_entity_poly.entity_id
_entity_poly.type
_entity_poly.pdbx_seq_one_letter_code
_entity_poly.pdbx_strand_id
1 'polypeptide(L)'
;MKRNQLPTSPSTRRRASSAVVAGLGAASVAVALMSGCLERPVAGIEPRTTNVFVDRIQQNAVDKIDLLFMLDNSRSMADKQTLLAAAVPDLVNRLTNPRCQQQDPDDANGMLQQDPQPANADADCDAGFKREFPPIADIHIGVLTSSLGGHGADACSAAMGTQFNPQMVDMAHLIGPGVGTGRNWAATPAFLDWGADPNISSFTAMVQGAGENGCGFEASLEAWYRFLMDPEPYASIALEPCGNAGGQCAVPSEAVDETVLAQRAAFLRPDSLVAIIMLTDENDCSIIDGSQNYLAAKTNFNLPKSTSACDTNPNDPCCHSCGMKPVSGCTAPVDDPKCTGPNGPGTATHSQDSDADNVRCWQQKRRFGVDFLYPVQRYVNALSQSQLCVANNDLSGVADCADADLFANPLYSDLTGEGTGSRTPDGGLVFFAGIVGVPWDLISEDSDPDDPEKLVYKNAQSIDWGVILGTPETSPPIAPSNPIMLESRDARQGLLGVGTGSVDLDIQANGHEWIPSTSPGDLQYACIFELTEARDCSQPDAVACDCEPQELDRGSNNPLCQADDGSYSTTQRFGKAFPGTRHLEVLRGYGANSIVASICPRNATDQSRPDYGYRPAVDTIITRLADALQVRCLDREVAVTGSEENGDIDIACTLVEARPGLGSACNCASPGRDFSAPEVLPVVKEQLAEQGRCEGDPGCENFCLCDITPAGGDFNNSGYTECLNVDESTAPGWCYVDPYNGRGNIDLIPEDCRLAEPRLLKFSDPNNDLPANGSTVFIACLGANTE
;
A
#
# COMPACT_ATOMS: atom_id res chain seq x y z
N MET A 1 10.36 28.70 51.03
CA MET A 1 11.30 29.80 50.72
C MET A 1 11.01 30.22 49.28
N LYS A 2 10.41 31.41 49.07
CA LYS A 2 11.07 32.60 48.47
C LYS A 2 11.84 32.23 47.19
N ARG A 3 11.57 32.73 45.99
CA ARG A 3 10.96 33.98 45.44
C ARG A 3 10.92 33.73 43.90
N ASN A 4 10.12 34.32 43.03
CA ASN A 4 9.22 35.48 43.02
C ASN A 4 8.26 35.27 41.83
N GLN A 5 6.95 35.26 42.08
CA GLN A 5 5.98 36.32 41.74
C GLN A 5 5.32 36.19 40.35
N LEU A 6 4.27 35.37 40.33
CA LEU A 6 2.96 35.57 39.68
C LEU A 6 2.22 36.79 40.34
N PRO A 7 0.99 37.23 39.93
CA PRO A 7 0.16 36.97 38.73
C PRO A 7 -0.77 38.14 38.25
N THR A 8 -1.61 37.84 37.24
CA THR A 8 -3.07 38.17 37.07
C THR A 8 -3.58 39.62 36.90
N SER A 9 -4.14 39.91 35.71
CA SER A 9 -5.59 40.07 35.34
C SER A 9 -6.62 40.49 36.42
N PRO A 10 -7.89 40.90 36.12
CA PRO A 10 -8.59 41.36 34.89
C PRO A 10 -9.38 42.68 35.11
N SER A 11 -10.12 43.17 34.09
CA SER A 11 -11.60 43.40 34.16
C SER A 11 -12.15 44.55 33.28
N THR A 12 -12.93 44.14 32.27
CA THR A 12 -14.29 44.59 31.88
C THR A 12 -14.66 46.05 31.53
N ARG A 13 -15.10 46.18 30.26
CA ARG A 13 -16.44 46.60 29.76
C ARG A 13 -16.87 48.08 29.73
N ARG A 14 -17.23 48.45 28.47
CA ARG A 14 -18.50 49.08 27.97
C ARG A 14 -18.69 50.62 27.97
N ARG A 15 -18.86 51.08 26.72
CA ARG A 15 -19.96 51.89 26.11
C ARG A 15 -20.04 53.42 26.30
N ALA A 16 -20.18 54.05 25.12
CA ALA A 16 -21.18 55.06 24.69
C ALA A 16 -20.80 56.56 24.68
N SER A 17 -20.87 57.13 23.46
CA SER A 17 -21.68 58.32 23.03
C SER A 17 -21.44 59.67 23.72
N SER A 18 -21.40 60.87 23.13
CA SER A 18 -21.71 61.49 21.82
C SER A 18 -21.17 62.94 21.89
N ALA A 19 -20.92 63.64 20.76
CA ALA A 19 -21.12 65.10 20.68
C ALA A 19 -21.07 65.64 19.23
N VAL A 20 -22.06 66.47 18.91
CA VAL A 20 -22.25 67.29 17.69
C VAL A 20 -21.97 68.75 18.08
N VAL A 21 -21.47 69.60 17.15
CA VAL A 21 -21.84 71.02 16.95
C VAL A 21 -21.14 71.57 15.69
N ALA A 22 -21.86 72.44 14.97
CA ALA A 22 -21.56 73.02 13.66
C ALA A 22 -21.20 74.53 13.72
N GLY A 23 -20.73 75.08 12.58
CA GLY A 23 -20.80 76.51 12.20
C GLY A 23 -19.47 77.08 11.65
N LEU A 24 -19.30 77.33 10.34
CA LEU A 24 -19.82 78.41 9.44
C LEU A 24 -18.96 79.69 9.42
N GLY A 25 -18.54 80.12 8.22
CA GLY A 25 -18.13 81.50 7.92
C GLY A 25 -17.14 81.66 6.76
N ALA A 26 -17.58 82.24 5.64
CA ALA A 26 -16.82 82.48 4.40
C ALA A 26 -16.70 83.97 4.06
N ALA A 27 -15.64 84.36 3.32
CA ALA A 27 -15.48 85.53 2.43
C ALA A 27 -13.99 85.63 2.00
N SER A 28 -13.51 86.13 0.84
CA SER A 28 -13.89 86.24 -0.58
C SER A 28 -12.78 87.07 -1.29
N VAL A 29 -12.67 87.02 -2.64
CA VAL A 29 -11.91 87.91 -3.61
C VAL A 29 -10.50 87.38 -4.03
N ALA A 30 -10.04 87.26 -5.30
CA ALA A 30 -10.56 87.41 -6.68
C ALA A 30 -9.53 86.91 -7.75
N VAL A 31 -10.03 86.36 -8.89
CA VAL A 31 -9.59 86.44 -10.34
C VAL A 31 -8.11 86.19 -10.72
N ALA A 32 -7.71 85.55 -11.83
CA ALA A 32 -8.17 84.50 -12.76
C ALA A 32 -6.98 84.25 -13.72
N LEU A 33 -6.59 83.00 -14.01
CA LEU A 33 -5.87 82.61 -15.24
C LEU A 33 -6.25 81.18 -15.61
N MET A 34 -6.65 80.99 -16.87
CA MET A 34 -7.11 79.74 -17.47
C MET A 34 -5.95 78.82 -17.86
N SER A 35 -6.08 77.51 -17.58
CA SER A 35 -5.66 76.42 -18.49
C SER A 35 -6.01 75.03 -17.92
N GLY A 36 -6.73 74.24 -18.73
CA GLY A 36 -6.60 72.77 -18.78
C GLY A 36 -7.42 71.92 -17.79
N CYS A 37 -8.61 71.47 -18.21
CA CYS A 37 -9.21 70.25 -17.68
C CYS A 37 -8.36 69.05 -18.10
N LEU A 38 -7.88 68.26 -17.15
CA LEU A 38 -7.44 66.89 -17.38
C LEU A 38 -8.27 65.96 -16.48
N GLU A 39 -9.52 65.77 -16.87
CA GLU A 39 -10.28 64.60 -16.46
C GLU A 39 -9.68 63.42 -17.24
N ARG A 40 -8.75 62.71 -16.58
CA ARG A 40 -8.21 61.46 -17.10
C ARG A 40 -9.33 60.43 -16.96
N PRO A 41 -9.86 59.85 -18.06
CA PRO A 41 -10.83 58.77 -17.91
C PRO A 41 -10.10 57.63 -17.23
N VAL A 42 -10.61 57.19 -16.08
CA VAL A 42 -10.27 55.88 -15.55
C VAL A 42 -10.84 54.89 -16.57
N ALA A 43 -9.96 54.30 -17.38
CA ALA A 43 -10.32 53.13 -18.16
C ALA A 43 -10.83 52.09 -17.16
N GLY A 44 -12.05 51.59 -17.37
CA GLY A 44 -12.50 50.39 -16.68
C GLY A 44 -11.50 49.30 -17.01
N ILE A 45 -10.70 48.90 -16.03
CA ILE A 45 -10.02 47.61 -16.09
C ILE A 45 -11.15 46.62 -15.87
N GLU A 46 -11.59 45.96 -16.93
CA GLU A 46 -12.24 44.66 -16.75
C GLU A 46 -11.16 43.75 -16.17
N PRO A 47 -11.26 43.31 -14.91
CA PRO A 47 -10.36 42.29 -14.42
C PRO A 47 -10.67 41.03 -15.21
N ARG A 48 -9.88 40.72 -16.23
CA ARG A 48 -9.79 39.35 -16.73
C ARG A 48 -9.01 38.59 -15.69
N THR A 49 -9.71 37.86 -14.82
CA THR A 49 -9.07 36.74 -14.15
C THR A 49 -8.70 35.77 -15.26
N THR A 50 -7.40 35.61 -15.54
CA THR A 50 -6.92 34.49 -16.33
C THR A 50 -7.15 33.25 -15.47
N ASN A 51 -8.37 32.69 -15.53
CA ASN A 51 -8.64 31.38 -14.98
C ASN A 51 -7.84 30.41 -15.87
N VAL A 52 -6.62 30.11 -15.43
CA VAL A 52 -5.80 29.05 -16.02
C VAL A 52 -6.15 27.80 -15.23
N PHE A 53 -6.84 26.89 -15.88
CA PHE A 53 -7.08 25.57 -15.29
C PHE A 53 -6.01 24.62 -15.79
N VAL A 54 -5.38 23.89 -14.89
CA VAL A 54 -4.33 22.91 -15.19
C VAL A 54 -4.75 21.56 -14.61
N ASP A 55 -4.73 20.52 -15.43
CA ASP A 55 -5.00 19.14 -15.00
C ASP A 55 -4.00 18.17 -15.60
N ARG A 56 -3.72 17.10 -14.86
CA ARG A 56 -2.71 16.11 -15.24
C ARG A 56 -3.38 15.05 -16.11
N ILE A 57 -2.76 14.77 -17.25
CA ILE A 57 -3.22 13.67 -18.09
C ILE A 57 -2.54 12.39 -17.60
N GLN A 58 -3.34 11.47 -17.05
CA GLN A 58 -2.92 10.12 -16.68
C GLN A 58 -2.87 9.26 -17.96
N GLN A 59 -1.72 9.21 -18.61
CA GLN A 59 -1.57 8.71 -19.98
C GLN A 59 -0.98 7.31 -20.12
N ASN A 60 -0.57 6.66 -19.04
CA ASN A 60 0.07 5.37 -19.19
C ASN A 60 -1.02 4.33 -19.48
N ALA A 61 -1.14 3.91 -20.74
CA ALA A 61 -1.60 2.56 -21.03
C ALA A 61 -0.55 1.63 -20.39
N VAL A 62 -0.80 1.23 -19.15
CA VAL A 62 0.11 0.33 -18.42
C VAL A 62 -0.07 -1.05 -19.02
N ASP A 63 0.93 -1.52 -19.75
CA ASP A 63 0.97 -2.81 -20.43
C ASP A 63 1.87 -3.84 -19.72
N LYS A 64 2.49 -3.45 -18.59
CA LYS A 64 3.43 -4.25 -17.81
C LYS A 64 3.03 -4.31 -16.34
N ILE A 65 3.12 -5.51 -15.75
CA ILE A 65 2.79 -5.72 -14.34
C ILE A 65 3.89 -6.52 -13.63
N ASP A 66 4.37 -6.03 -12.49
CA ASP A 66 5.22 -6.77 -11.57
C ASP A 66 4.41 -7.17 -10.33
N LEU A 67 4.14 -8.47 -10.17
CA LEU A 67 3.43 -9.05 -9.04
C LEU A 67 4.43 -9.64 -8.04
N LEU A 68 4.47 -9.11 -6.82
CA LEU A 68 5.27 -9.68 -5.74
C LEU A 68 4.37 -10.31 -4.68
N PHE A 69 4.51 -11.61 -4.48
CA PHE A 69 3.84 -12.34 -3.41
C PHE A 69 4.76 -12.51 -2.20
N MET A 70 4.37 -11.94 -1.06
CA MET A 70 4.93 -12.27 0.24
C MET A 70 4.04 -13.32 0.88
N LEU A 71 4.55 -14.55 0.95
CA LEU A 71 3.82 -15.69 1.49
C LEU A 71 4.41 -16.07 2.84
N ASP A 72 3.60 -15.98 3.87
CA ASP A 72 3.99 -16.47 5.17
C ASP A 72 4.32 -17.96 5.09
N ASN A 73 5.47 -18.33 5.66
CA ASN A 73 5.92 -19.70 5.76
C ASN A 73 5.98 -20.19 7.20
N SER A 74 5.27 -19.53 8.13
CA SER A 74 5.01 -20.04 9.47
C SER A 74 4.19 -21.34 9.44
N ARG A 75 4.12 -22.02 10.58
CA ARG A 75 3.39 -23.28 10.70
C ARG A 75 1.89 -23.02 10.55
N SER A 76 1.18 -23.92 9.87
CA SER A 76 -0.27 -23.84 9.55
C SER A 76 -0.62 -23.06 8.28
N MET A 77 0.38 -22.59 7.54
CA MET A 77 0.18 -21.91 6.26
C MET A 77 -0.10 -22.85 5.08
N ALA A 78 0.16 -24.15 5.20
CA ALA A 78 0.04 -25.09 4.08
C ALA A 78 -1.37 -25.13 3.43
N ASP A 79 -2.44 -25.12 4.24
CA ASP A 79 -3.81 -25.13 3.73
C ASP A 79 -4.15 -23.83 2.98
N LYS A 80 -3.67 -22.71 3.51
CA LYS A 80 -3.87 -21.36 2.94
C LYS A 80 -3.11 -21.21 1.62
N GLN A 81 -1.86 -21.68 1.57
CA GLN A 81 -1.08 -21.73 0.34
C GLN A 81 -1.73 -22.64 -0.72
N THR A 82 -2.37 -23.73 -0.31
CA THR A 82 -3.15 -24.61 -1.22
C THR A 82 -4.37 -23.88 -1.81
N LEU A 83 -5.10 -23.13 -0.98
CA LEU A 83 -6.22 -22.30 -1.45
C LEU A 83 -5.75 -21.18 -2.39
N LEU A 84 -4.62 -20.54 -2.11
CA LEU A 84 -4.03 -19.55 -3.02
C LEU A 84 -3.60 -20.19 -4.34
N ALA A 85 -2.94 -21.34 -4.30
CA ALA A 85 -2.54 -22.09 -5.48
C ALA A 85 -3.74 -22.46 -6.37
N ALA A 86 -4.91 -22.74 -5.77
CA ALA A 86 -6.13 -23.00 -6.52
C ALA A 86 -6.72 -21.73 -7.20
N ALA A 87 -6.43 -20.54 -6.68
CA ALA A 87 -6.86 -19.25 -7.24
C ALA A 87 -5.86 -18.64 -8.25
N VAL A 88 -4.62 -19.16 -8.31
CA VAL A 88 -3.59 -18.72 -9.27
C VAL A 88 -4.08 -18.75 -10.73
N PRO A 89 -4.75 -19.81 -11.22
CA PRO A 89 -5.27 -19.81 -12.58
C PRO A 89 -6.29 -18.70 -12.83
N ASP A 90 -7.15 -18.41 -11.86
CA ASP A 90 -8.17 -17.35 -11.98
C ASP A 90 -7.50 -15.98 -12.10
N LEU A 91 -6.44 -15.74 -11.31
CA LEU A 91 -5.65 -14.51 -11.36
C LEU A 91 -4.99 -14.29 -12.73
N VAL A 92 -4.20 -15.27 -13.18
CA VAL A 92 -3.40 -15.08 -14.39
C VAL A 92 -4.28 -15.12 -15.64
N ASN A 93 -5.29 -15.98 -15.70
CA ASN A 93 -6.21 -16.03 -16.84
C ASN A 93 -6.99 -14.73 -16.95
N ARG A 94 -7.42 -14.11 -15.85
CA ARG A 94 -8.17 -12.85 -15.90
C ARG A 94 -7.28 -11.66 -16.25
N LEU A 95 -5.99 -11.65 -15.90
CA LEU A 95 -5.05 -10.62 -16.38
C LEU A 95 -4.71 -10.76 -17.88
N THR A 96 -4.50 -12.00 -18.34
CA THR A 96 -4.07 -12.30 -19.71
C THR A 96 -5.22 -12.46 -20.70
N ASN A 97 -6.43 -12.68 -20.19
CA ASN A 97 -7.68 -12.76 -20.95
C ASN A 97 -8.80 -12.18 -20.05
N PRO A 98 -8.94 -10.85 -19.98
CA PRO A 98 -9.90 -10.21 -19.08
C PRO A 98 -11.34 -10.50 -19.46
N ARG A 99 -12.24 -10.51 -18.47
CA ARG A 99 -13.67 -10.80 -18.67
C ARG A 99 -14.35 -9.71 -19.50
N CYS A 100 -15.38 -10.08 -20.23
CA CYS A 100 -16.28 -9.11 -20.86
C CYS A 100 -17.34 -8.65 -19.84
N GLN A 101 -17.56 -7.35 -19.75
CA GLN A 101 -18.55 -6.69 -18.90
C GLN A 101 -19.50 -5.86 -19.77
N GLN A 102 -20.77 -5.81 -19.37
CA GLN A 102 -21.79 -5.04 -20.07
C GLN A 102 -21.66 -3.57 -19.72
N GLN A 103 -21.62 -2.70 -20.72
CA GLN A 103 -21.59 -1.25 -20.51
C GLN A 103 -23.03 -0.70 -20.59
N ASP A 104 -23.81 -0.77 -19.50
CA ASP A 104 -25.08 -0.03 -19.40
C ASP A 104 -24.93 1.19 -18.46
N PRO A 105 -24.87 2.42 -18.99
CA PRO A 105 -24.74 3.63 -18.19
C PRO A 105 -25.99 3.99 -17.38
N ASP A 106 -27.14 3.33 -17.59
CA ASP A 106 -28.41 3.63 -16.91
C ASP A 106 -28.90 2.51 -15.94
N ASP A 107 -28.18 1.40 -15.79
CA ASP A 107 -28.63 0.31 -14.90
C ASP A 107 -28.26 0.55 -13.43
N ALA A 108 -29.14 1.29 -12.74
CA ALA A 108 -29.13 1.45 -11.28
C ALA A 108 -29.41 0.14 -10.51
N ASN A 109 -29.62 -1.00 -11.17
CA ASN A 109 -29.89 -2.30 -10.54
C ASN A 109 -28.75 -3.32 -10.66
N GLY A 110 -27.59 -2.98 -11.22
CA GLY A 110 -26.35 -3.77 -11.05
C GLY A 110 -26.39 -5.21 -11.60
N MET A 111 -27.21 -5.51 -12.61
CA MET A 111 -27.35 -6.87 -13.12
C MET A 111 -26.25 -7.18 -14.15
N LEU A 112 -25.14 -7.78 -13.70
CA LEU A 112 -24.12 -8.35 -14.58
C LEU A 112 -24.71 -9.55 -15.35
N GLN A 113 -25.07 -9.38 -16.63
CA GLN A 113 -25.24 -10.54 -17.52
C GLN A 113 -23.87 -11.20 -17.73
N GLN A 114 -23.77 -12.49 -17.42
CA GLN A 114 -22.58 -13.30 -17.73
C GLN A 114 -22.43 -13.42 -19.24
N ASP A 115 -21.45 -12.72 -19.81
CA ASP A 115 -20.95 -12.97 -21.17
C ASP A 115 -19.95 -14.13 -21.13
N PRO A 116 -19.89 -15.02 -22.13
CA PRO A 116 -18.85 -16.04 -22.20
C PRO A 116 -17.48 -15.36 -22.23
N GLN A 117 -16.58 -15.79 -21.34
CA GLN A 117 -15.16 -15.45 -21.42
C GLN A 117 -14.67 -15.60 -22.88
N PRO A 118 -14.06 -14.56 -23.48
CA PRO A 118 -13.53 -14.67 -24.83
C PRO A 118 -12.60 -15.87 -24.96
N ALA A 119 -12.60 -16.51 -26.13
CA ALA A 119 -11.84 -17.75 -26.35
C ALA A 119 -10.32 -17.57 -26.11
N ASN A 120 -9.80 -16.37 -26.30
CA ASN A 120 -8.41 -15.99 -26.07
C ASN A 120 -8.30 -14.46 -25.94
N ALA A 121 -7.08 -13.95 -25.69
CA ALA A 121 -6.78 -12.52 -25.53
C ALA A 121 -7.15 -11.67 -26.77
N ASP A 122 -7.00 -12.22 -27.97
CA ASP A 122 -7.22 -11.50 -29.24
C ASP A 122 -8.69 -11.53 -29.70
N ALA A 123 -9.54 -12.32 -29.03
CA ALA A 123 -10.96 -12.42 -29.38
C ALA A 123 -11.73 -11.21 -28.85
N ASP A 124 -12.59 -10.63 -29.69
CA ASP A 124 -13.50 -9.58 -29.29
C ASP A 124 -14.60 -10.12 -28.35
N CYS A 125 -15.15 -9.24 -27.52
CA CYS A 125 -16.37 -9.52 -26.75
C CYS A 125 -17.59 -9.59 -27.69
N ASP A 126 -18.67 -10.25 -27.23
CA ASP A 126 -19.92 -10.25 -27.97
C ASP A 126 -20.53 -8.83 -28.02
N ALA A 127 -21.38 -8.57 -29.02
CA ALA A 127 -21.93 -7.24 -29.25
C ALA A 127 -22.69 -6.70 -28.01
N GLY A 128 -22.25 -5.56 -27.48
CA GLY A 128 -22.80 -4.93 -26.27
C GLY A 128 -21.99 -5.17 -24.99
N PHE A 129 -20.93 -5.97 -25.08
CA PHE A 129 -19.99 -6.22 -23.99
C PHE A 129 -18.59 -5.78 -24.36
N LYS A 130 -17.77 -5.48 -23.35
CA LYS A 130 -16.38 -5.05 -23.53
C LYS A 130 -15.48 -5.61 -22.45
N ARG A 131 -14.19 -5.75 -22.76
CA ARG A 131 -13.23 -6.22 -21.77
C ARG A 131 -13.11 -5.22 -20.64
N GLU A 132 -12.96 -5.74 -19.42
CA GLU A 132 -12.74 -4.94 -18.22
C GLU A 132 -11.45 -4.10 -18.26
N PHE A 133 -10.42 -4.58 -18.98
CA PHE A 133 -9.19 -3.87 -19.35
C PHE A 133 -8.50 -4.59 -20.54
N PRO A 134 -7.53 -3.96 -21.23
CA PRO A 134 -6.75 -4.62 -22.27
C PRO A 134 -5.97 -5.83 -21.72
N PRO A 135 -5.91 -6.98 -22.43
CA PRO A 135 -5.12 -8.13 -22.00
C PRO A 135 -3.65 -7.77 -21.73
N ILE A 136 -3.13 -8.23 -20.58
CA ILE A 136 -1.73 -7.98 -20.17
C ILE A 136 -0.95 -9.28 -20.27
N ALA A 137 0.03 -9.32 -21.17
CA ALA A 137 0.92 -10.47 -21.34
C ALA A 137 2.28 -10.28 -20.64
N ASP A 138 2.71 -9.04 -20.42
CA ASP A 138 4.04 -8.73 -19.92
C ASP A 138 4.08 -8.65 -18.37
N ILE A 139 4.08 -9.83 -17.73
CA ILE A 139 3.95 -9.97 -16.27
C ILE A 139 5.21 -10.61 -15.67
N HIS A 140 5.81 -9.95 -14.68
CA HIS A 140 6.79 -10.57 -13.78
C HIS A 140 6.11 -11.04 -12.50
N ILE A 141 6.39 -12.26 -12.04
CA ILE A 141 5.82 -12.83 -10.82
C ILE A 141 6.93 -13.32 -9.89
N GLY A 142 7.13 -12.61 -8.79
CA GLY A 142 8.06 -12.95 -7.71
C GLY A 142 7.33 -13.52 -6.51
N VAL A 143 7.95 -14.48 -5.82
CA VAL A 143 7.46 -15.03 -4.55
C VAL A 143 8.59 -14.98 -3.52
N LEU A 144 8.32 -14.48 -2.33
CA LEU A 144 9.24 -14.49 -1.18
C LEU A 144 8.50 -14.95 0.09
N THR A 145 9.23 -15.18 1.17
CA THR A 145 8.66 -15.64 2.46
C THR A 145 8.84 -14.63 3.58
N SER A 146 8.09 -14.81 4.68
CA SER A 146 8.18 -14.00 5.92
C SER A 146 9.46 -14.26 6.74
N SER A 147 10.33 -15.19 6.33
CA SER A 147 11.47 -15.66 7.15
C SER A 147 12.76 -14.88 6.91
N LEU A 148 13.04 -13.92 7.80
CA LEU A 148 14.30 -13.14 7.84
C LEU A 148 15.29 -13.60 8.93
N GLY A 149 14.96 -14.65 9.69
CA GLY A 149 15.82 -15.20 10.73
C GLY A 149 15.65 -14.56 12.11
N GLY A 150 16.53 -14.93 13.04
CA GLY A 150 16.45 -14.52 14.44
C GLY A 150 17.15 -13.19 14.77
N HIS A 151 17.54 -12.39 13.78
CA HIS A 151 18.21 -11.09 13.99
C HIS A 151 19.48 -11.17 14.89
N GLY A 152 20.23 -12.27 14.79
CA GLY A 152 21.41 -12.56 15.62
C GLY A 152 21.12 -13.36 16.89
N ALA A 153 19.85 -13.62 17.22
CA ALA A 153 19.46 -14.51 18.29
C ALA A 153 19.75 -15.99 17.97
N ASP A 154 19.52 -16.84 18.97
CA ASP A 154 19.65 -18.29 18.86
C ASP A 154 18.45 -18.94 18.15
N ALA A 155 17.25 -18.35 18.21
CA ALA A 155 16.14 -18.78 17.37
C ALA A 155 16.48 -18.58 15.88
N CYS A 156 15.94 -19.46 15.04
CA CYS A 156 16.09 -19.44 13.58
C CYS A 156 17.56 -19.39 13.13
N SER A 157 18.43 -20.04 13.90
CA SER A 157 19.86 -20.08 13.65
C SER A 157 20.38 -21.51 13.78
N ALA A 158 21.60 -21.73 13.32
CA ALA A 158 22.29 -23.01 13.47
C ALA A 158 22.41 -23.47 14.95
N ALA A 159 22.23 -22.57 15.93
CA ALA A 159 22.18 -22.93 17.35
C ALA A 159 21.04 -23.89 17.71
N MET A 160 19.98 -23.95 16.90
CA MET A 160 18.85 -24.88 17.07
C MET A 160 19.18 -26.32 16.65
N GLY A 161 20.38 -26.58 16.11
CA GLY A 161 20.80 -27.92 15.71
C GLY A 161 19.89 -28.52 14.64
N THR A 162 19.31 -29.69 14.90
CA THR A 162 18.44 -30.41 13.93
C THR A 162 17.09 -29.75 13.70
N GLN A 163 16.69 -28.79 14.54
CA GLN A 163 15.46 -28.01 14.35
C GLN A 163 15.67 -26.84 13.40
N PHE A 164 16.92 -26.43 13.14
CA PHE A 164 17.21 -25.38 12.18
C PHE A 164 16.88 -25.87 10.76
N ASN A 165 16.12 -25.06 10.04
CA ASN A 165 15.85 -25.25 8.63
C ASN A 165 16.33 -24.00 7.88
N PRO A 166 17.08 -24.13 6.76
CA PRO A 166 17.42 -22.98 5.93
C PRO A 166 16.22 -22.12 5.50
N GLN A 167 14.99 -22.67 5.51
CA GLN A 167 13.76 -21.88 5.27
C GLN A 167 13.49 -20.78 6.28
N MET A 168 14.11 -20.86 7.46
CA MET A 168 13.97 -19.88 8.52
C MET A 168 14.79 -18.61 8.26
N VAL A 169 15.65 -18.60 7.24
CA VAL A 169 16.55 -17.51 6.87
C VAL A 169 16.57 -17.33 5.35
N ASP A 170 15.39 -17.19 4.73
CA ASP A 170 15.28 -16.95 3.29
C ASP A 170 15.72 -15.52 2.90
N MET A 171 15.82 -14.60 3.88
CA MET A 171 16.46 -13.28 3.76
C MET A 171 15.89 -12.37 2.66
N ALA A 172 14.62 -12.56 2.30
CA ALA A 172 13.95 -11.89 1.17
C ALA A 172 14.56 -12.19 -0.21
N HIS A 173 15.25 -13.32 -0.37
CA HIS A 173 15.54 -13.87 -1.69
C HIS A 173 14.24 -14.33 -2.35
N LEU A 174 14.16 -14.29 -3.68
CA LEU A 174 13.00 -14.78 -4.44
C LEU A 174 13.06 -16.30 -4.63
N ILE A 175 11.93 -16.97 -4.38
CA ILE A 175 11.73 -18.39 -4.67
C ILE A 175 11.62 -18.54 -6.19
N GLY A 176 12.73 -18.94 -6.81
CA GLY A 176 12.77 -19.11 -8.26
C GLY A 176 11.96 -20.31 -8.78
N PRO A 177 11.57 -20.27 -10.08
CA PRO A 177 10.84 -21.35 -10.71
C PRO A 177 11.67 -22.66 -10.77
N GLY A 178 11.01 -23.80 -10.59
CA GLY A 178 11.64 -25.12 -10.56
C GLY A 178 10.63 -26.26 -10.69
N VAL A 179 11.10 -27.47 -11.02
CA VAL A 179 10.24 -28.66 -11.16
C VAL A 179 9.98 -29.26 -9.78
N GLY A 180 8.73 -29.23 -9.31
CA GLY A 180 8.28 -29.79 -8.04
C GLY A 180 8.23 -28.78 -6.89
N THR A 181 7.97 -29.24 -5.66
CA THR A 181 7.86 -28.39 -4.44
C THR A 181 9.23 -27.91 -3.90
N GLY A 182 10.29 -28.00 -4.70
CA GLY A 182 11.65 -27.66 -4.29
C GLY A 182 12.02 -26.22 -4.65
N ARG A 183 12.42 -25.43 -3.66
CA ARG A 183 12.84 -24.03 -3.85
C ARG A 183 14.11 -23.93 -4.67
N ASN A 184 14.15 -23.03 -5.65
CA ASN A 184 15.31 -22.81 -6.52
C ASN A 184 15.81 -21.36 -6.43
N TRP A 185 16.54 -21.04 -5.37
CA TRP A 185 17.17 -19.73 -5.17
C TRP A 185 18.23 -19.38 -6.23
N ALA A 186 18.74 -20.40 -6.93
CA ALA A 186 19.73 -20.25 -7.99
C ALA A 186 19.10 -20.12 -9.39
N ALA A 187 17.77 -20.07 -9.50
CA ALA A 187 17.10 -19.83 -10.76
C ALA A 187 17.49 -18.46 -11.32
N THR A 188 17.70 -18.39 -12.63
CA THR A 188 17.99 -17.16 -13.36
C THR A 188 17.08 -17.08 -14.59
N PRO A 189 16.06 -16.20 -14.60
CA PRO A 189 15.66 -15.30 -13.52
C PRO A 189 15.08 -16.03 -12.29
N ALA A 190 15.15 -15.39 -11.12
CA ALA A 190 14.60 -15.91 -9.85
C ALA A 190 13.10 -15.61 -9.66
N PHE A 191 12.42 -15.23 -10.75
CA PHE A 191 10.99 -14.95 -10.83
C PHE A 191 10.45 -15.57 -12.12
N LEU A 192 9.13 -15.66 -12.24
CA LEU A 192 8.48 -16.09 -13.48
C LEU A 192 8.26 -14.88 -14.38
N ASP A 193 8.90 -14.87 -15.54
CA ASP A 193 8.58 -13.97 -16.65
C ASP A 193 7.48 -14.63 -17.50
N TRP A 194 6.26 -14.15 -17.32
CA TRP A 194 5.08 -14.69 -17.98
C TRP A 194 5.09 -14.46 -19.49
N GLY A 195 5.63 -13.31 -19.94
CA GLY A 195 5.72 -12.98 -21.35
C GLY A 195 6.67 -13.92 -22.10
N ALA A 196 7.74 -14.35 -21.43
CA ALA A 196 8.72 -15.28 -21.99
C ALA A 196 8.33 -16.77 -21.85
N ASP A 197 7.79 -17.20 -20.70
CA ASP A 197 7.42 -18.59 -20.41
C ASP A 197 6.13 -18.69 -19.56
N PRO A 198 4.94 -18.56 -20.18
CA PRO A 198 3.67 -18.60 -19.47
C PRO A 198 3.40 -19.98 -18.88
N ASN A 199 3.53 -20.11 -17.55
CA ASN A 199 3.51 -21.40 -16.88
C ASN A 199 2.78 -21.37 -15.52
N ILE A 200 1.48 -21.67 -15.55
CA ILE A 200 0.62 -21.79 -14.36
C ILE A 200 1.18 -22.81 -13.36
N SER A 201 1.70 -23.94 -13.85
CA SER A 201 2.20 -25.00 -12.98
C SER A 201 3.44 -24.59 -12.19
N SER A 202 4.34 -23.81 -12.81
CA SER A 202 5.49 -23.22 -12.14
C SER A 202 5.06 -22.23 -11.07
N PHE A 203 4.11 -21.34 -11.37
CA PHE A 203 3.63 -20.38 -10.38
C PHE A 203 2.93 -21.07 -9.19
N THR A 204 2.07 -22.07 -9.47
CA THR A 204 1.46 -22.91 -8.44
C THR A 204 2.53 -23.58 -7.56
N ALA A 205 3.59 -24.12 -8.18
CA ALA A 205 4.70 -24.74 -7.46
C ALA A 205 5.52 -23.74 -6.63
N MET A 206 5.66 -22.49 -7.08
CA MET A 206 6.31 -21.43 -6.29
C MET A 206 5.47 -21.07 -5.05
N VAL A 207 4.15 -20.94 -5.19
CA VAL A 207 3.23 -20.68 -4.07
C VAL A 207 3.31 -21.79 -3.02
N GLN A 208 3.21 -23.05 -3.45
CA GLN A 208 3.34 -24.21 -2.55
C GLN A 208 4.78 -24.39 -2.03
N GLY A 209 5.76 -23.93 -2.79
CA GLY A 209 7.18 -23.99 -2.47
C GLY A 209 7.58 -23.05 -1.34
N ALA A 210 6.77 -22.04 -0.99
CA ALA A 210 6.95 -21.22 0.19
C ALA A 210 7.04 -22.09 1.46
N GLY A 211 6.15 -23.09 1.56
CA GLY A 211 6.12 -24.09 2.63
C GLY A 211 5.73 -23.49 3.99
N GLU A 212 5.81 -24.29 5.05
CA GLU A 212 5.41 -23.90 6.41
C GLU A 212 6.50 -24.21 7.47
N ASN A 213 7.77 -24.21 7.05
CA ASN A 213 8.93 -24.51 7.91
C ASN A 213 9.76 -23.27 8.27
N GLY A 214 9.13 -22.11 8.27
CA GLY A 214 9.71 -20.82 8.57
C GLY A 214 10.11 -20.63 10.02
N CYS A 215 10.55 -19.41 10.32
CA CYS A 215 11.18 -19.05 11.59
C CYS A 215 10.22 -19.01 12.80
N GLY A 216 8.92 -18.79 12.60
CA GLY A 216 7.98 -18.54 13.71
C GLY A 216 8.08 -17.10 14.28
N PHE A 217 8.75 -16.22 13.53
CA PHE A 217 8.79 -14.78 13.74
C PHE A 217 8.55 -14.14 12.37
N GLU A 218 7.29 -13.87 12.08
CA GLU A 218 6.77 -13.57 10.74
C GLU A 218 7.09 -12.13 10.36
N ALA A 219 8.24 -11.90 9.72
CA ALA A 219 8.67 -10.56 9.29
C ALA A 219 8.03 -10.18 7.95
N SER A 220 6.72 -10.38 7.83
CA SER A 220 5.95 -10.20 6.60
C SER A 220 6.08 -8.78 6.02
N LEU A 221 6.05 -7.74 6.86
CA LEU A 221 6.20 -6.36 6.39
C LEU A 221 7.64 -6.03 5.97
N GLU A 222 8.63 -6.44 6.77
CA GLU A 222 10.04 -6.20 6.44
C GLU A 222 10.50 -7.01 5.24
N ALA A 223 9.94 -8.19 4.98
CA ALA A 223 10.41 -9.06 3.88
C ALA A 223 10.18 -8.43 2.49
N TRP A 224 8.98 -7.90 2.21
CA TRP A 224 8.75 -7.22 0.93
C TRP A 224 9.44 -5.85 0.87
N TYR A 225 9.57 -5.15 2.00
CA TYR A 225 10.31 -3.89 2.07
C TYR A 225 11.79 -4.13 1.74
N ARG A 226 12.41 -5.13 2.38
CA ARG A 226 13.80 -5.53 2.18
C ARG A 226 14.08 -5.86 0.72
N PHE A 227 13.16 -6.57 0.06
CA PHE A 227 13.30 -6.88 -1.36
C PHE A 227 13.14 -5.63 -2.25
N LEU A 228 12.03 -4.90 -2.12
CA LEU A 228 11.64 -3.85 -3.07
C LEU A 228 12.26 -2.48 -2.83
N MET A 229 12.58 -2.14 -1.59
CA MET A 229 12.77 -0.74 -1.16
C MET A 229 14.00 -0.50 -0.31
N ASP A 230 14.53 -1.51 0.37
CA ASP A 230 15.76 -1.35 1.15
C ASP A 230 16.95 -1.08 0.22
N PRO A 231 17.58 0.11 0.28
CA PRO A 231 18.68 0.45 -0.60
C PRO A 231 19.93 -0.39 -0.33
N GLU A 232 20.15 -0.80 0.93
CA GLU A 232 21.37 -1.47 1.38
C GLU A 232 21.04 -2.66 2.31
N PRO A 233 20.38 -3.72 1.79
CA PRO A 233 19.99 -4.86 2.60
C PRO A 233 21.24 -5.55 3.15
N TYR A 234 21.37 -5.65 4.47
CA TYR A 234 22.55 -6.25 5.11
C TYR A 234 22.76 -7.72 4.71
N ALA A 235 24.00 -8.18 4.55
CA ALA A 235 24.29 -9.58 4.24
C ALA A 235 24.18 -10.52 5.45
N SER A 236 24.47 -10.03 6.66
CA SER A 236 24.44 -10.82 7.89
C SER A 236 24.31 -9.95 9.13
N ILE A 237 23.96 -10.55 10.27
CA ILE A 237 23.95 -9.92 11.59
C ILE A 237 24.82 -10.73 12.54
N ALA A 238 25.67 -10.04 13.30
CA ALA A 238 26.49 -10.63 14.36
C ALA A 238 26.17 -10.02 15.73
N LEU A 239 26.40 -10.79 16.80
CA LEU A 239 26.32 -10.29 18.18
C LEU A 239 27.70 -9.84 18.66
N GLU A 240 27.82 -8.54 18.96
CA GLU A 240 29.03 -7.93 19.50
C GLU A 240 28.79 -7.35 20.90
N PRO A 241 29.83 -7.14 21.73
CA PRO A 241 29.66 -6.47 23.02
C PRO A 241 29.05 -5.06 22.85
N CYS A 242 27.98 -4.77 23.60
CA CYS A 242 27.32 -3.45 23.60
C CYS A 242 28.20 -2.37 24.25
N GLY A 243 29.32 -1.99 23.65
CA GLY A 243 30.24 -0.96 24.18
C GLY A 243 30.41 -1.00 25.70
N ASN A 244 30.15 0.13 26.37
CA ASN A 244 30.25 0.25 27.84
C ASN A 244 28.99 -0.20 28.62
N ALA A 245 27.93 -0.66 27.94
CA ALA A 245 26.63 -0.95 28.56
C ALA A 245 26.53 -2.38 29.14
N GLY A 246 27.49 -3.26 28.85
CA GLY A 246 27.40 -4.68 29.19
C GLY A 246 26.37 -5.42 28.31
N GLY A 247 26.54 -6.74 28.15
CA GLY A 247 25.70 -7.55 27.26
C GLY A 247 26.15 -7.52 25.78
N GLN A 248 25.33 -8.12 24.92
CA GLN A 248 25.54 -8.21 23.47
C GLN A 248 24.50 -7.41 22.70
N CYS A 249 24.91 -6.85 21.57
CA CYS A 249 24.13 -6.06 20.64
C CYS A 249 24.25 -6.73 19.26
N ALA A 250 23.13 -6.85 18.56
CA ALA A 250 23.10 -7.17 17.15
C ALA A 250 23.72 -6.00 16.36
N VAL A 251 24.56 -6.34 15.40
CA VAL A 251 25.24 -5.41 14.49
C VAL A 251 25.08 -5.97 13.08
N PRO A 252 24.22 -5.36 12.24
CA PRO A 252 24.18 -5.67 10.82
C PRO A 252 25.54 -5.40 10.17
N SER A 253 25.96 -6.28 9.26
CA SER A 253 27.23 -6.14 8.56
C SER A 253 27.19 -4.97 7.56
N GLU A 254 28.32 -4.28 7.38
CA GLU A 254 28.49 -3.29 6.29
C GLU A 254 28.45 -3.92 4.88
N ALA A 255 28.61 -5.25 4.78
CA ALA A 255 28.41 -5.96 3.53
C ALA A 255 26.92 -6.03 3.19
N VAL A 256 26.57 -5.74 1.94
CA VAL A 256 25.20 -5.82 1.41
C VAL A 256 24.89 -7.19 0.79
N ASP A 257 23.62 -7.56 0.77
CA ASP A 257 23.08 -8.75 0.14
C ASP A 257 22.92 -8.53 -1.37
N GLU A 258 24.01 -8.79 -2.09
CA GLU A 258 24.07 -8.65 -3.55
C GLU A 258 23.04 -9.51 -4.29
N THR A 259 22.53 -10.58 -3.66
CA THR A 259 21.52 -11.45 -4.27
C THR A 259 20.18 -10.72 -4.36
N VAL A 260 19.76 -10.09 -3.26
CA VAL A 260 18.53 -9.26 -3.24
C VAL A 260 18.65 -8.13 -4.25
N LEU A 261 19.78 -7.42 -4.27
CA LEU A 261 20.00 -6.30 -5.19
C LEU A 261 19.92 -6.74 -6.66
N ALA A 262 20.57 -7.84 -7.01
CA ALA A 262 20.54 -8.38 -8.37
C ALA A 262 19.15 -8.89 -8.78
N GLN A 263 18.45 -9.59 -7.88
CA GLN A 263 17.09 -10.07 -8.14
C GLN A 263 16.10 -8.91 -8.28
N ARG A 264 16.18 -7.88 -7.42
CA ARG A 264 15.35 -6.68 -7.51
C ARG A 264 15.56 -5.97 -8.83
N ALA A 265 16.81 -5.72 -9.24
CA ALA A 265 17.10 -5.01 -10.48
C ALA A 265 16.60 -5.75 -11.73
N ALA A 266 16.58 -7.09 -11.70
CA ALA A 266 16.04 -7.90 -12.78
C ALA A 266 14.50 -7.98 -12.77
N PHE A 267 13.89 -7.99 -11.58
CA PHE A 267 12.44 -8.12 -11.40
C PHE A 267 11.70 -6.81 -11.65
N LEU A 268 12.22 -5.70 -11.12
CA LEU A 268 11.47 -4.46 -11.01
C LEU A 268 11.65 -3.57 -12.24
N ARG A 269 10.58 -3.33 -12.97
CA ARG A 269 10.59 -2.46 -14.16
C ARG A 269 10.12 -1.05 -13.81
N PRO A 270 10.81 0.00 -14.30
CA PRO A 270 10.50 1.37 -13.91
C PRO A 270 9.18 1.90 -14.50
N ASP A 271 8.61 1.29 -15.53
CA ASP A 271 7.35 1.69 -16.17
C ASP A 271 6.18 0.73 -15.91
N SER A 272 6.37 -0.30 -15.08
CA SER A 272 5.32 -1.28 -14.74
C SER A 272 4.36 -0.77 -13.67
N LEU A 273 3.16 -1.36 -13.63
CA LEU A 273 2.36 -1.41 -12.41
C LEU A 273 2.97 -2.44 -11.47
N VAL A 274 3.05 -2.14 -10.17
CA VAL A 274 3.49 -3.08 -9.13
C VAL A 274 2.33 -3.42 -8.21
N ALA A 275 2.09 -4.70 -7.99
CA ALA A 275 1.18 -5.17 -6.95
C ALA A 275 1.94 -6.04 -5.94
N ILE A 276 1.92 -5.64 -4.68
CA ILE A 276 2.50 -6.36 -3.56
C ILE A 276 1.36 -7.09 -2.85
N ILE A 277 1.39 -8.42 -2.81
CA ILE A 277 0.31 -9.26 -2.30
C ILE A 277 0.83 -10.09 -1.12
N MET A 278 0.28 -9.84 0.05
CA MET A 278 0.63 -10.56 1.28
C MET A 278 -0.39 -11.67 1.58
N LEU A 279 0.10 -12.83 2.03
CA LEU A 279 -0.71 -13.90 2.59
C LEU A 279 -0.12 -14.32 3.94
N THR A 280 -0.78 -14.01 5.05
CA THR A 280 -0.31 -14.35 6.41
C THR A 280 -1.49 -14.51 7.38
N ASP A 281 -1.41 -15.53 8.23
CA ASP A 281 -2.43 -15.83 9.24
C ASP A 281 -2.05 -15.35 10.64
N GLU A 282 -0.90 -14.69 10.77
CA GLU A 282 -0.35 -14.16 12.01
C GLU A 282 -0.17 -12.63 11.91
N ASN A 283 0.18 -12.03 13.05
CA ASN A 283 0.49 -10.60 13.07
C ASN A 283 1.98 -10.40 12.77
N ASP A 284 2.32 -9.26 12.16
CA ASP A 284 3.70 -8.96 11.76
C ASP A 284 4.66 -8.92 12.96
N CYS A 285 5.79 -9.61 12.82
CA CYS A 285 6.90 -9.61 13.76
C CYS A 285 8.21 -9.10 13.13
N SER A 286 8.13 -8.01 12.38
CA SER A 286 9.30 -7.35 11.77
C SER A 286 10.20 -6.70 12.84
N ILE A 287 11.09 -7.49 13.46
CA ILE A 287 12.01 -7.04 14.51
C ILE A 287 13.02 -6.05 13.94
N ILE A 288 13.30 -4.97 14.67
CA ILE A 288 14.30 -3.96 14.31
C ILE A 288 15.69 -4.60 14.27
N ASP A 289 16.40 -4.41 13.16
CA ASP A 289 17.76 -4.87 13.03
C ASP A 289 18.72 -4.06 13.92
N GLY A 290 19.53 -4.78 14.68
CA GLY A 290 20.57 -4.21 15.52
C GLY A 290 20.20 -3.92 16.98
N SER A 291 21.18 -3.43 17.73
CA SER A 291 21.07 -3.16 19.17
C SER A 291 20.59 -4.39 19.96
N GLN A 292 19.81 -4.21 21.04
CA GLN A 292 19.29 -5.30 21.85
C GLN A 292 17.94 -5.86 21.36
N ASN A 293 17.51 -5.52 20.14
CA ASN A 293 16.19 -5.93 19.64
C ASN A 293 16.08 -7.44 19.35
N TYR A 294 17.20 -8.08 19.04
CA TYR A 294 17.30 -9.55 18.94
C TYR A 294 16.82 -10.30 20.19
N LEU A 295 16.72 -9.63 21.35
CA LEU A 295 16.18 -10.24 22.56
C LEU A 295 14.72 -10.69 22.37
N ALA A 296 13.97 -10.08 21.46
CA ALA A 296 12.63 -10.53 21.08
C ALA A 296 12.65 -11.97 20.51
N ALA A 297 13.69 -12.34 19.77
CA ALA A 297 13.86 -13.69 19.21
C ALA A 297 14.74 -14.62 20.07
N LYS A 298 15.16 -14.21 21.27
CA LYS A 298 16.09 -14.99 22.10
C LYS A 298 15.40 -16.12 22.88
N THR A 299 15.77 -17.37 22.66
CA THR A 299 15.19 -18.50 23.40
C THR A 299 15.78 -18.61 24.81
N ASN A 300 15.07 -19.31 25.71
CA ASN A 300 15.51 -19.55 27.10
C ASN A 300 15.85 -18.27 27.90
N PHE A 301 15.22 -17.15 27.53
CA PHE A 301 15.42 -15.85 28.14
C PHE A 301 14.05 -15.22 28.38
N ASN A 302 13.74 -14.79 29.60
CA ASN A 302 12.51 -14.06 29.87
C ASN A 302 12.79 -12.56 29.86
N LEU A 303 12.03 -11.84 29.05
CA LEU A 303 12.10 -10.38 28.95
C LEU A 303 11.73 -9.72 30.28
N PRO A 304 12.35 -8.56 30.61
CA PRO A 304 11.91 -7.76 31.75
C PRO A 304 10.45 -7.34 31.60
N LYS A 305 9.73 -7.23 32.72
CA LYS A 305 8.38 -6.65 32.73
C LYS A 305 8.43 -5.17 32.36
N SER A 306 7.30 -4.59 32.01
CA SER A 306 7.12 -3.15 31.88
C SER A 306 6.83 -2.46 33.22
N THR A 307 6.97 -1.13 33.25
CA THR A 307 6.45 -0.30 34.36
C THR A 307 4.92 -0.35 34.47
N SER A 308 4.41 0.11 35.60
CA SER A 308 2.97 0.21 35.90
C SER A 308 2.24 1.19 34.96
N ALA A 309 2.93 2.20 34.42
CA ALA A 309 2.34 3.15 33.46
C ALA A 309 1.80 2.45 32.20
N CYS A 310 2.51 1.42 31.73
CA CYS A 310 2.15 0.64 30.54
C CYS A 310 0.81 -0.09 30.66
N ASP A 311 0.37 -0.46 31.88
CA ASP A 311 -0.91 -1.15 32.08
C ASP A 311 -2.10 -0.24 31.77
N THR A 312 -1.95 1.05 32.01
CA THR A 312 -2.98 2.05 31.70
C THR A 312 -2.85 2.57 30.29
N ASN A 313 -1.63 2.85 29.84
CA ASN A 313 -1.36 3.49 28.57
C ASN A 313 0.02 3.05 28.03
N PRO A 314 0.08 2.12 27.06
CA PRO A 314 1.35 1.71 26.46
C PRO A 314 2.02 2.83 25.64
N ASN A 315 1.26 3.83 25.19
CA ASN A 315 1.77 5.02 24.47
C ASN A 315 2.17 6.16 25.42
N ASP A 316 2.19 5.92 26.74
CA ASP A 316 2.66 6.91 27.71
C ASP A 316 4.20 7.04 27.64
N PRO A 317 4.77 8.26 27.68
CA PRO A 317 6.23 8.44 27.74
C PRO A 317 6.90 7.73 28.92
N CYS A 318 6.17 7.47 30.00
CA CYS A 318 6.62 6.71 31.18
C CYS A 318 6.38 5.20 31.09
N CYS A 319 5.82 4.71 29.97
CA CYS A 319 5.81 3.29 29.67
C CYS A 319 7.20 2.85 29.16
N HIS A 320 7.98 2.22 30.04
CA HIS A 320 9.31 1.70 29.71
C HIS A 320 9.57 0.37 30.41
N SER A 321 10.65 -0.31 30.00
CA SER A 321 11.04 -1.59 30.59
C SER A 321 11.53 -1.42 32.03
N CYS A 322 11.27 -2.43 32.86
CA CYS A 322 11.86 -2.53 34.19
C CYS A 322 13.37 -2.76 34.13
N GLY A 323 13.90 -3.28 33.02
CA GLY A 323 15.34 -3.49 32.80
C GLY A 323 16.09 -2.24 32.32
N MET A 324 15.39 -1.12 32.07
CA MET A 324 16.00 0.12 31.55
C MET A 324 16.42 1.08 32.66
N LYS A 325 17.27 2.07 32.30
CA LYS A 325 17.63 3.17 33.20
C LYS A 325 16.43 4.09 33.44
N PRO A 326 16.38 4.83 34.57
CA PRO A 326 15.30 5.78 34.85
C PRO A 326 15.14 6.82 33.73
N VAL A 327 13.91 7.00 33.27
CA VAL A 327 13.52 8.04 32.30
C VAL A 327 13.18 9.33 33.06
N SER A 328 13.68 10.47 32.58
CA SER A 328 13.44 11.77 33.21
C SER A 328 11.95 12.10 33.24
N GLY A 329 11.42 12.52 34.40
CA GLY A 329 10.01 12.83 34.58
C GLY A 329 9.11 11.63 34.89
N CYS A 330 9.66 10.41 34.90
CA CYS A 330 8.94 9.18 35.17
C CYS A 330 9.36 8.54 36.50
N THR A 331 8.52 7.65 37.04
CA THR A 331 8.88 6.84 38.21
C THR A 331 10.02 5.90 37.82
N ALA A 332 11.11 5.90 38.59
CA ALA A 332 12.23 5.03 38.31
C ALA A 332 11.82 3.55 38.47
N PRO A 333 12.34 2.61 37.66
CA PRO A 333 12.03 1.18 37.80
C PRO A 333 12.28 0.61 39.20
N VAL A 334 13.26 1.15 39.94
CA VAL A 334 13.55 0.71 41.32
C VAL A 334 12.48 1.13 42.33
N ASP A 335 11.67 2.14 42.00
CA ASP A 335 10.59 2.66 42.83
C ASP A 335 9.20 2.19 42.35
N ASP A 336 9.12 1.54 41.17
CA ASP A 336 7.89 0.97 40.64
C ASP A 336 7.63 -0.43 41.25
N PRO A 337 6.49 -0.65 41.94
CA PRO A 337 6.17 -1.95 42.52
C PRO A 337 6.15 -3.11 41.51
N LYS A 338 5.71 -2.87 40.26
CA LYS A 338 5.65 -3.89 39.20
C LYS A 338 7.04 -4.35 38.76
N CYS A 339 8.04 -3.50 38.98
CA CYS A 339 9.44 -3.76 38.65
C CYS A 339 10.23 -4.46 39.78
N THR A 340 9.59 -4.80 40.90
CA THR A 340 10.23 -5.59 41.96
C THR A 340 10.18 -7.08 41.65
N GLY A 341 11.35 -7.67 41.37
CA GLY A 341 11.52 -9.09 41.08
C GLY A 341 12.13 -9.88 42.24
N PRO A 342 12.36 -11.20 42.07
CA PRO A 342 12.98 -12.05 43.08
C PRO A 342 14.38 -11.60 43.52
N ASN A 343 15.10 -10.89 42.64
CA ASN A 343 16.44 -10.37 42.89
C ASN A 343 16.47 -8.91 43.39
N GLY A 344 15.30 -8.34 43.72
CA GLY A 344 15.14 -6.99 44.25
C GLY A 344 14.48 -6.00 43.27
N PRO A 345 14.43 -4.71 43.64
CA PRO A 345 13.81 -3.67 42.81
C PRO A 345 14.51 -3.50 41.45
N GLY A 346 13.74 -3.25 40.39
CA GLY A 346 14.24 -3.13 39.01
C GLY A 346 14.66 -4.44 38.34
N THR A 347 14.29 -5.60 38.90
CA THR A 347 14.71 -6.93 38.39
C THR A 347 13.54 -7.83 37.98
N ALA A 348 12.32 -7.29 37.91
CA ALA A 348 11.15 -8.08 37.53
C ALA A 348 11.23 -8.52 36.06
N THR A 349 11.17 -9.84 35.85
CA THR A 349 11.06 -10.47 34.53
C THR A 349 9.74 -11.21 34.42
N HIS A 350 9.33 -11.49 33.18
CA HIS A 350 8.28 -12.44 32.91
C HIS A 350 8.69 -13.85 33.36
N SER A 351 7.67 -14.70 33.55
CA SER A 351 7.82 -16.15 33.63
C SER A 351 7.69 -16.77 32.25
N GLN A 352 8.14 -18.03 32.10
CA GLN A 352 8.02 -18.78 30.84
C GLN A 352 6.58 -18.82 30.31
N ASP A 353 5.57 -18.93 31.19
CA ASP A 353 4.16 -18.97 30.76
C ASP A 353 3.62 -17.63 30.22
N SER A 354 4.23 -16.53 30.66
CA SER A 354 3.80 -15.16 30.32
C SER A 354 4.64 -14.51 29.21
N ASP A 355 5.73 -15.16 28.83
CA ASP A 355 6.70 -14.74 27.81
C ASP A 355 7.14 -15.95 26.99
N ALA A 356 6.16 -16.73 26.55
CA ALA A 356 6.42 -17.79 25.60
C ALA A 356 6.76 -17.18 24.24
N ASP A 357 7.71 -17.80 23.54
CA ASP A 357 8.35 -17.25 22.34
C ASP A 357 7.32 -16.93 21.24
N ASN A 358 6.31 -17.79 21.04
CA ASN A 358 5.27 -17.65 19.99
C ASN A 358 4.39 -16.40 20.13
N VAL A 359 4.29 -15.83 21.34
CA VAL A 359 3.46 -14.64 21.57
C VAL A 359 4.29 -13.39 21.76
N ARG A 360 5.60 -13.40 21.51
CA ARG A 360 6.46 -12.23 21.79
C ARG A 360 6.19 -11.03 20.93
N CYS A 361 5.58 -11.19 19.77
CA CYS A 361 5.27 -10.09 18.85
C CYS A 361 3.95 -9.37 19.21
N TRP A 362 3.22 -9.90 20.21
CA TRP A 362 1.97 -9.34 20.70
C TRP A 362 2.17 -8.36 21.88
N GLN A 363 1.57 -7.17 21.79
CA GLN A 363 1.51 -6.15 22.86
C GLN A 363 2.85 -5.85 23.57
N GLN A 364 3.95 -5.82 22.81
CA GLN A 364 5.30 -5.70 23.35
C GLN A 364 5.48 -4.49 24.26
N LYS A 365 4.99 -3.32 23.85
CA LYS A 365 5.11 -2.11 24.65
C LYS A 365 4.39 -2.23 26.00
N ARG A 366 3.17 -2.79 26.02
CA ARG A 366 2.41 -3.03 27.25
C ARG A 366 3.06 -4.09 28.17
N ARG A 367 3.65 -5.14 27.58
CA ARG A 367 4.22 -6.27 28.32
C ARG A 367 5.64 -6.01 28.80
N PHE A 368 6.50 -5.55 27.89
CA PHE A 368 7.95 -5.43 28.09
C PHE A 368 8.41 -3.97 28.26
N GLY A 369 7.55 -2.99 27.95
CA GLY A 369 7.91 -1.57 28.00
C GLY A 369 8.80 -1.12 26.83
N VAL A 370 9.05 -2.02 25.88
CA VAL A 370 9.87 -1.81 24.68
C VAL A 370 9.03 -2.29 23.49
N ASP A 371 9.11 -1.57 22.38
CA ASP A 371 8.69 -2.08 21.09
C ASP A 371 9.97 -2.49 20.35
N PHE A 372 10.09 -3.78 20.05
CA PHE A 372 11.23 -4.35 19.36
C PHE A 372 11.00 -4.37 17.84
N LEU A 373 9.79 -4.05 17.38
CA LEU A 373 9.42 -4.13 15.97
C LEU A 373 9.63 -2.78 15.28
N TYR A 374 9.90 -2.82 13.98
CA TYR A 374 9.88 -1.60 13.17
C TYR A 374 8.47 -0.95 13.27
N PRO A 375 8.39 0.38 13.36
CA PRO A 375 7.10 1.05 13.41
C PRO A 375 6.36 0.84 12.08
N VAL A 376 5.03 0.65 12.13
CA VAL A 376 4.21 0.45 10.93
C VAL A 376 4.35 1.60 9.92
N GLN A 377 4.65 2.81 10.41
CA GLN A 377 4.89 3.99 9.58
C GLN A 377 6.07 3.82 8.62
N ARG A 378 7.06 2.98 8.96
CA ARG A 378 8.17 2.60 8.05
C ARG A 378 7.65 2.18 6.69
N TYR A 379 6.68 1.29 6.69
CA TYR A 379 6.14 0.66 5.48
C TYR A 379 5.25 1.60 4.69
N VAL A 380 4.48 2.44 5.38
CA VAL A 380 3.68 3.51 4.74
C VAL A 380 4.61 4.52 4.07
N ASN A 381 5.64 4.98 4.78
CA ASN A 381 6.64 5.91 4.27
C ASN A 381 7.41 5.32 3.08
N ALA A 382 7.81 4.05 3.16
CA ALA A 382 8.47 3.35 2.06
C ALA A 382 7.57 3.24 0.81
N LEU A 383 6.27 3.02 0.99
CA LEU A 383 5.32 2.98 -0.13
C LEU A 383 5.01 4.37 -0.70
N SER A 384 5.08 5.44 0.10
CA SER A 384 4.59 6.77 -0.29
C SER A 384 5.69 7.78 -0.67
N GLN A 385 6.97 7.46 -0.47
CA GLN A 385 8.07 8.42 -0.67
C GLN A 385 9.03 7.99 -1.78
N SER A 386 9.50 8.95 -2.58
CA SER A 386 10.52 8.74 -3.61
C SER A 386 11.95 8.68 -3.06
N GLN A 387 12.15 9.13 -1.82
CA GLN A 387 13.42 9.05 -1.09
C GLN A 387 13.18 8.54 0.33
N LEU A 388 14.19 7.89 0.91
CA LEU A 388 14.14 7.25 2.22
C LEU A 388 15.27 7.77 3.10
N CYS A 389 14.96 8.14 4.34
CA CYS A 389 15.97 8.47 5.35
C CYS A 389 16.24 7.27 6.25
N VAL A 390 17.29 6.49 5.96
CA VAL A 390 17.54 5.21 6.64
C VAL A 390 18.07 5.35 8.06
N ALA A 391 18.45 6.57 8.48
CA ALA A 391 18.80 6.88 9.86
C ALA A 391 17.63 6.73 10.85
N ASN A 392 16.39 6.82 10.37
CA ASN A 392 15.18 6.70 11.18
C ASN A 392 14.47 5.37 10.91
N ASN A 393 14.07 4.66 11.97
CA ASN A 393 13.39 3.36 11.83
C ASN A 393 12.06 3.45 11.05
N ASP A 394 11.39 4.60 11.09
CA ASP A 394 10.17 4.88 10.32
C ASP A 394 10.44 5.50 8.95
N LEU A 395 11.70 5.70 8.56
CA LEU A 395 12.13 6.32 7.29
C LEU A 395 11.67 7.78 7.10
N SER A 396 11.19 8.42 8.17
CA SER A 396 10.72 9.81 8.14
C SER A 396 11.89 10.81 8.11
N GLY A 397 11.56 12.10 7.92
CA GLY A 397 12.54 13.17 8.04
C GLY A 397 13.44 13.37 6.82
N VAL A 398 13.00 12.97 5.62
CA VAL A 398 13.74 13.12 4.36
C VAL A 398 14.29 14.53 4.16
N ALA A 399 13.51 15.57 4.45
CA ALA A 399 13.91 16.96 4.26
C ALA A 399 15.12 17.40 5.12
N ASP A 400 15.30 16.77 6.29
CA ASP A 400 16.38 17.08 7.25
C ASP A 400 17.38 15.92 7.37
N CYS A 401 17.31 14.92 6.48
CA CYS A 401 18.16 13.74 6.52
C CYS A 401 19.60 14.10 6.14
N ALA A 402 20.58 13.46 6.76
CA ALA A 402 21.97 13.62 6.35
C ALA A 402 22.18 12.95 4.98
N ASP A 403 22.98 13.57 4.10
CA ASP A 403 23.25 13.05 2.75
C ASP A 403 23.77 11.59 2.75
N ALA A 404 24.46 11.17 3.82
CA ALA A 404 24.97 9.81 3.96
C ALA A 404 23.89 8.75 4.27
N ASP A 405 22.73 9.19 4.76
CA ASP A 405 21.61 8.35 5.18
C ASP A 405 20.37 8.55 4.27
N LEU A 406 20.49 9.38 3.22
CA LEU A 406 19.41 9.70 2.30
C LEU A 406 19.58 8.93 0.98
N PHE A 407 18.62 8.06 0.69
CA PHE A 407 18.66 7.20 -0.49
C PHE A 407 17.44 7.42 -1.39
N ALA A 408 17.63 7.30 -2.70
CA ALA A 408 16.51 7.16 -3.62
C ALA A 408 15.78 5.85 -3.34
N ASN A 409 14.45 5.87 -3.32
CA ASN A 409 13.66 4.67 -3.13
C ASN A 409 13.76 3.78 -4.38
N PRO A 410 14.29 2.55 -4.29
CA PRO A 410 14.39 1.63 -5.43
C PRO A 410 13.03 1.33 -6.09
N LEU A 411 11.92 1.43 -5.36
CA LEU A 411 10.56 1.30 -5.91
C LEU A 411 10.21 2.41 -6.91
N TYR A 412 10.87 3.56 -6.86
CA TYR A 412 10.58 4.70 -7.72
C TYR A 412 11.79 5.13 -8.55
N SER A 413 12.76 4.22 -8.70
CA SER A 413 14.01 4.47 -9.41
C SER A 413 14.15 3.56 -10.62
N ASP A 414 14.79 4.06 -11.68
CA ASP A 414 15.25 3.23 -12.79
C ASP A 414 16.51 2.46 -12.37
N LEU A 415 16.31 1.22 -11.95
CA LEU A 415 17.39 0.32 -11.55
C LEU A 415 18.15 -0.28 -12.75
N THR A 416 17.61 -0.15 -13.97
CA THR A 416 18.24 -0.65 -15.20
C THR A 416 19.31 0.32 -15.71
N GLY A 417 19.16 1.61 -15.39
CA GLY A 417 20.03 2.67 -15.88
C GLY A 417 19.84 3.00 -17.37
N GLU A 418 18.79 2.45 -18.00
CA GLU A 418 18.47 2.65 -19.42
C GLU A 418 17.77 4.00 -19.69
N GLY A 419 17.45 4.77 -18.63
CA GLY A 419 16.80 6.08 -18.75
C GLY A 419 15.32 5.96 -19.10
N THR A 420 14.72 4.83 -18.72
CA THR A 420 13.29 4.58 -18.87
C THR A 420 12.56 5.30 -17.73
N GLY A 421 11.46 5.98 -18.04
CA GLY A 421 10.72 6.79 -17.07
C GLY A 421 10.31 5.96 -15.87
N SER A 422 10.58 6.46 -14.66
CA SER A 422 10.27 5.75 -13.43
C SER A 422 8.86 6.05 -12.94
N ARG A 423 8.23 5.03 -12.36
CA ARG A 423 7.02 5.15 -11.53
C ARG A 423 7.24 6.23 -10.49
N THR A 424 6.15 6.86 -10.09
CA THR A 424 6.16 7.85 -9.02
C THR A 424 5.17 7.46 -7.92
N PRO A 425 5.37 7.92 -6.67
CA PRO A 425 4.45 7.60 -5.57
C PRO A 425 3.01 8.06 -5.83
N ASP A 426 2.84 9.20 -6.50
CA ASP A 426 1.56 9.79 -6.90
C ASP A 426 1.02 9.23 -8.24
N GLY A 427 1.72 8.28 -8.85
CA GLY A 427 1.38 7.72 -10.15
C GLY A 427 0.22 6.74 -10.13
N GLY A 428 -0.20 6.27 -8.95
CA GLY A 428 -1.29 5.30 -8.82
C GLY A 428 -0.94 3.89 -9.31
N LEU A 429 0.36 3.62 -9.57
CA LEU A 429 0.84 2.36 -10.17
C LEU A 429 1.38 1.36 -9.15
N VAL A 430 1.29 1.66 -7.86
CA VAL A 430 1.70 0.74 -6.79
C VAL A 430 0.47 0.37 -5.98
N PHE A 431 0.20 -0.93 -5.86
CA PHE A 431 -0.92 -1.50 -5.12
C PHE A 431 -0.40 -2.41 -4.01
N PHE A 432 -1.08 -2.35 -2.86
CA PHE A 432 -0.72 -3.15 -1.69
C PHE A 432 -1.93 -3.94 -1.22
N ALA A 433 -1.87 -5.27 -1.38
CA ALA A 433 -2.94 -6.17 -1.01
C ALA A 433 -2.53 -7.03 0.19
N GLY A 434 -3.42 -7.16 1.18
CA GLY A 434 -3.27 -8.08 2.29
C GLY A 434 -4.41 -9.07 2.37
N ILE A 435 -4.11 -10.35 2.18
CA ILE A 435 -4.95 -11.49 2.55
C ILE A 435 -4.51 -11.89 3.95
N VAL A 436 -5.13 -11.30 4.96
CA VAL A 436 -4.65 -11.34 6.36
C VAL A 436 -5.73 -11.83 7.32
N GLY A 437 -5.35 -12.07 8.56
CA GLY A 437 -6.26 -12.45 9.64
C GLY A 437 -7.26 -11.34 9.99
N VAL A 438 -8.40 -11.34 9.32
CA VAL A 438 -9.59 -10.51 9.57
C VAL A 438 -10.81 -11.31 9.12
N PRO A 439 -11.91 -11.36 9.89
CA PRO A 439 -13.14 -12.02 9.43
C PRO A 439 -13.67 -11.42 8.12
N TRP A 440 -14.07 -12.27 7.18
CA TRP A 440 -14.53 -11.83 5.85
C TRP A 440 -15.78 -10.94 5.92
N ASP A 441 -16.68 -11.18 6.87
CA ASP A 441 -17.95 -10.47 7.07
C ASP A 441 -17.75 -9.02 7.55
N LEU A 442 -16.63 -8.72 8.23
CA LEU A 442 -16.33 -7.36 8.67
C LEU A 442 -15.85 -6.45 7.53
N ILE A 443 -15.33 -7.06 6.46
CA ILE A 443 -14.73 -6.35 5.31
C ILE A 443 -15.46 -6.64 3.99
N SER A 444 -16.50 -7.46 3.99
CA SER A 444 -17.32 -7.68 2.80
C SER A 444 -18.38 -6.60 2.64
N GLU A 445 -18.80 -6.40 1.40
CA GLU A 445 -20.04 -5.70 1.10
C GLU A 445 -21.24 -6.53 1.61
N ASP A 446 -22.41 -5.90 1.69
CA ASP A 446 -23.64 -6.62 2.01
C ASP A 446 -23.90 -7.66 0.91
N SER A 447 -24.34 -8.86 1.31
CA SER A 447 -24.58 -9.94 0.36
C SER A 447 -25.60 -9.53 -0.69
N ASP A 448 -25.26 -9.74 -1.97
CA ASP A 448 -26.17 -9.54 -3.08
C ASP A 448 -27.37 -10.49 -2.93
N PRO A 449 -28.61 -9.99 -2.79
CA PRO A 449 -29.79 -10.84 -2.66
C PRO A 449 -30.02 -11.73 -3.90
N ASP A 450 -29.55 -11.29 -5.07
CA ASP A 450 -29.71 -11.99 -6.33
C ASP A 450 -28.56 -12.97 -6.61
N ASP A 451 -27.40 -12.81 -5.94
CA ASP A 451 -26.28 -13.75 -5.97
C ASP A 451 -25.66 -13.96 -4.56
N PRO A 452 -26.32 -14.75 -3.69
CA PRO A 452 -25.90 -14.93 -2.29
C PRO A 452 -24.58 -15.71 -2.15
N GLU A 453 -24.11 -16.36 -3.22
CA GLU A 453 -22.85 -17.10 -3.27
C GLU A 453 -21.67 -16.19 -3.61
N LYS A 454 -21.92 -15.00 -4.18
CA LYS A 454 -20.88 -14.02 -4.47
C LYS A 454 -20.43 -13.31 -3.20
N LEU A 455 -19.12 -13.25 -3.02
CA LEU A 455 -18.48 -12.47 -1.95
C LEU A 455 -17.67 -11.36 -2.58
N VAL A 456 -17.98 -10.11 -2.22
CA VAL A 456 -17.25 -8.92 -2.67
C VAL A 456 -16.66 -8.23 -1.44
N TYR A 457 -15.36 -7.89 -1.49
CA TYR A 457 -14.72 -7.14 -0.43
C TYR A 457 -14.86 -5.64 -0.66
N LYS A 458 -15.03 -4.90 0.43
CA LYS A 458 -15.11 -3.44 0.43
C LYS A 458 -13.79 -2.83 -0.02
N ASN A 459 -13.93 -1.70 -0.69
CA ASN A 459 -12.84 -0.77 -0.94
C ASN A 459 -12.22 -0.27 0.38
N ALA A 460 -10.90 -0.08 0.46
CA ALA A 460 -10.21 0.34 1.68
C ALA A 460 -10.79 1.64 2.30
N GLN A 461 -11.27 2.56 1.47
CA GLN A 461 -11.92 3.80 1.90
C GLN A 461 -13.31 3.58 2.52
N SER A 462 -13.94 2.44 2.22
CA SER A 462 -15.28 2.05 2.70
C SER A 462 -15.23 1.09 3.90
N ILE A 463 -14.04 0.63 4.29
CA ILE A 463 -13.84 -0.20 5.49
C ILE A 463 -14.03 0.68 6.74
N ASP A 464 -14.81 0.18 7.70
CA ASP A 464 -14.89 0.79 9.03
C ASP A 464 -13.67 0.38 9.87
N TRP A 465 -12.60 1.15 9.75
CA TRP A 465 -11.36 0.93 10.49
C TRP A 465 -11.53 0.98 12.02
N GLY A 466 -12.55 1.67 12.54
CA GLY A 466 -12.85 1.69 13.96
C GLY A 466 -13.37 0.36 14.49
N VAL A 467 -13.97 -0.46 13.62
CA VAL A 467 -14.43 -1.82 13.93
C VAL A 467 -13.29 -2.80 14.02
N ILE A 468 -12.33 -2.74 13.10
CA ILE A 468 -11.26 -3.74 12.97
C ILE A 468 -9.92 -3.35 13.60
N LEU A 469 -9.58 -2.06 13.70
CA LEU A 469 -8.32 -1.56 14.27
C LEU A 469 -8.53 -0.69 15.52
N GLY A 470 -9.61 0.07 15.57
CA GLY A 470 -9.72 1.18 16.51
C GLY A 470 -8.75 2.31 16.14
N THR A 471 -8.11 2.92 17.14
CA THR A 471 -7.11 3.99 16.94
C THR A 471 -5.86 3.73 17.79
N PRO A 472 -4.98 2.80 17.34
CA PRO A 472 -3.80 2.36 18.10
C PRO A 472 -2.81 3.49 18.40
N GLU A 473 -2.76 4.52 17.55
CA GLU A 473 -1.87 5.68 17.67
C GLU A 473 -2.23 6.66 18.79
N THR A 474 -3.46 6.59 19.32
CA THR A 474 -3.91 7.49 20.40
C THR A 474 -3.27 7.14 21.76
N SER A 475 -3.28 8.08 22.70
CA SER A 475 -2.66 7.91 24.03
C SER A 475 -3.70 8.22 25.12
N PRO A 476 -4.36 7.20 25.72
CA PRO A 476 -4.20 5.75 25.49
C PRO A 476 -4.79 5.25 24.17
N PRO A 477 -4.31 4.12 23.62
CA PRO A 477 -4.89 3.49 22.44
C PRO A 477 -6.35 3.13 22.63
N ILE A 478 -7.16 3.32 21.59
CA ILE A 478 -8.54 2.84 21.54
C ILE A 478 -8.55 1.51 20.79
N ALA A 479 -9.03 0.47 21.46
CA ALA A 479 -9.16 -0.87 20.89
C ALA A 479 -10.22 -0.92 19.76
N PRO A 480 -10.16 -1.91 18.86
CA PRO A 480 -11.23 -2.17 17.90
C PRO A 480 -12.57 -2.38 18.61
N SER A 481 -13.65 -1.86 18.03
CA SER A 481 -14.98 -2.01 18.62
C SER A 481 -15.55 -3.43 18.47
N ASN A 482 -15.10 -4.20 17.46
CA ASN A 482 -15.38 -5.62 17.42
C ASN A 482 -14.33 -6.39 18.26
N PRO A 483 -14.75 -7.07 19.35
CA PRO A 483 -13.80 -7.77 20.22
C PRO A 483 -13.05 -8.90 19.52
N ILE A 484 -13.53 -9.44 18.39
CA ILE A 484 -12.86 -10.52 17.66
C ILE A 484 -11.51 -10.08 17.06
N MET A 485 -11.33 -8.78 16.83
CA MET A 485 -10.08 -8.20 16.33
C MET A 485 -9.14 -7.76 17.45
N LEU A 486 -9.56 -7.86 18.72
CA LEU A 486 -8.68 -7.62 19.85
C LEU A 486 -7.73 -8.82 20.03
N GLU A 487 -6.44 -8.59 19.87
CA GLU A 487 -5.42 -9.58 20.21
C GLU A 487 -5.41 -9.83 21.73
N SER A 488 -5.69 -11.06 22.12
CA SER A 488 -5.78 -11.47 23.52
C SER A 488 -5.37 -12.93 23.67
N ARG A 489 -4.79 -13.30 24.80
CA ARG A 489 -4.68 -14.72 25.22
C ARG A 489 -5.91 -15.17 25.99
N ASP A 490 -6.50 -14.25 26.74
CA ASP A 490 -7.69 -14.51 27.54
C ASP A 490 -8.96 -14.45 26.68
N ALA A 491 -9.97 -15.24 27.05
CA ALA A 491 -11.27 -15.21 26.41
C ALA A 491 -11.89 -13.80 26.46
N ARG A 492 -12.28 -13.30 25.29
CA ARG A 492 -12.75 -11.93 25.10
C ARG A 492 -14.23 -11.81 25.47
N GLN A 493 -14.57 -10.68 26.08
CA GLN A 493 -15.94 -10.42 26.53
C GLN A 493 -16.86 -10.14 25.35
N GLY A 494 -18.10 -10.61 25.43
CA GLY A 494 -19.12 -10.39 24.39
C GLY A 494 -19.08 -11.39 23.22
N LEU A 495 -18.20 -12.40 23.28
CA LEU A 495 -18.12 -13.51 22.32
C LEU A 495 -18.61 -14.83 22.95
N LEU A 496 -18.92 -15.82 22.11
CA LEU A 496 -19.21 -17.19 22.51
C LEU A 496 -18.03 -17.74 23.32
N GLY A 497 -18.34 -18.24 24.53
CA GLY A 497 -17.33 -18.64 25.50
C GLY A 497 -16.73 -20.01 25.22
N VAL A 498 -15.74 -20.37 26.04
CA VAL A 498 -15.07 -21.67 26.01
C VAL A 498 -16.05 -22.82 26.17
N GLY A 499 -15.95 -23.82 25.27
CA GLY A 499 -16.78 -25.03 25.33
C GLY A 499 -18.21 -24.82 24.82
N THR A 500 -18.45 -23.80 24.00
CA THR A 500 -19.76 -23.59 23.36
C THR A 500 -20.07 -24.72 22.37
N GLY A 501 -21.34 -25.11 22.29
CA GLY A 501 -21.91 -26.28 21.58
C GLY A 501 -21.23 -26.72 20.29
N SER A 502 -21.83 -26.48 19.12
CA SER A 502 -21.22 -26.76 17.81
C SER A 502 -20.64 -25.47 17.23
N VAL A 503 -19.59 -25.59 16.41
CA VAL A 503 -19.05 -24.45 15.65
C VAL A 503 -20.08 -24.00 14.59
N ASP A 504 -20.41 -22.71 14.59
CA ASP A 504 -21.25 -22.07 13.57
C ASP A 504 -20.58 -20.74 13.17
N LEU A 505 -19.97 -20.74 11.98
CA LEU A 505 -19.17 -19.61 11.48
C LEU A 505 -20.03 -18.44 11.01
N ASP A 506 -21.32 -18.65 10.74
CA ASP A 506 -22.27 -17.58 10.44
C ASP A 506 -22.69 -16.82 11.72
N ILE A 507 -22.53 -17.45 12.89
CA ILE A 507 -22.78 -16.81 14.19
C ILE A 507 -21.52 -16.10 14.70
N GLN A 508 -20.36 -16.75 14.61
CA GLN A 508 -19.11 -16.20 15.12
C GLN A 508 -17.90 -16.73 14.34
N ALA A 509 -17.17 -15.84 13.68
CA ALA A 509 -16.11 -16.19 12.74
C ALA A 509 -14.94 -16.98 13.36
N ASN A 510 -14.66 -16.85 14.66
CA ASN A 510 -13.64 -17.64 15.35
C ASN A 510 -14.17 -18.94 15.98
N GLY A 511 -15.41 -19.31 15.67
CA GLY A 511 -16.12 -20.45 16.26
C GLY A 511 -16.56 -20.15 17.70
N HIS A 512 -15.60 -20.14 18.63
CA HIS A 512 -15.79 -19.69 20.00
C HIS A 512 -14.43 -19.39 20.66
N GLU A 513 -14.42 -18.69 21.79
CA GLU A 513 -13.18 -18.46 22.57
C GLU A 513 -12.64 -19.78 23.13
N TRP A 514 -11.33 -19.91 23.28
CA TRP A 514 -10.68 -21.15 23.74
C TRP A 514 -9.65 -20.87 24.84
N ILE A 515 -9.05 -21.93 25.40
CA ILE A 515 -8.00 -21.81 26.41
C ILE A 515 -6.66 -22.13 25.74
N PRO A 516 -5.92 -21.12 25.24
CA PRO A 516 -4.57 -21.33 24.77
C PRO A 516 -3.71 -21.81 25.94
N SER A 517 -3.17 -23.01 25.79
CA SER A 517 -2.39 -23.67 26.83
C SER A 517 -1.15 -22.86 27.25
N THR A 518 -0.63 -23.12 28.46
CA THR A 518 0.64 -22.56 28.90
C THR A 518 1.79 -23.34 28.24
N SER A 519 2.34 -22.78 27.17
CA SER A 519 3.48 -23.28 26.38
C SER A 519 3.16 -24.30 25.26
N PRO A 520 3.39 -23.94 23.98
CA PRO A 520 3.94 -22.66 23.51
C PRO A 520 2.98 -21.48 23.74
N GLY A 521 1.68 -21.76 23.88
CA GLY A 521 0.64 -20.75 24.10
C GLY A 521 0.41 -19.88 22.87
N ASP A 522 -0.84 -19.50 22.67
CA ASP A 522 -1.31 -18.75 21.50
C ASP A 522 -2.25 -17.60 21.90
N LEU A 523 -2.66 -16.83 20.89
CA LEU A 523 -3.73 -15.85 20.98
C LEU A 523 -5.10 -16.47 20.66
N GLN A 524 -6.17 -15.73 20.95
CA GLN A 524 -7.50 -16.03 20.45
C GLN A 524 -7.54 -15.79 18.93
N TYR A 525 -8.27 -16.62 18.20
CA TYR A 525 -8.38 -16.49 16.74
C TYR A 525 -9.22 -15.28 16.35
N ALA A 526 -8.87 -14.63 15.25
CA ALA A 526 -9.74 -13.68 14.57
C ALA A 526 -10.82 -14.42 13.78
N CYS A 527 -10.44 -15.50 13.10
CA CYS A 527 -11.34 -16.30 12.31
C CYS A 527 -10.82 -17.73 12.13
N ILE A 528 -11.71 -18.65 11.78
CA ILE A 528 -11.40 -20.03 11.40
C ILE A 528 -12.19 -20.39 10.13
N PHE A 529 -11.77 -21.43 9.41
CA PHE A 529 -12.46 -21.92 8.19
C PHE A 529 -12.35 -23.43 8.08
N GLU A 530 -13.33 -24.08 7.44
CA GLU A 530 -13.35 -25.55 7.30
C GLU A 530 -12.21 -26.03 6.40
N LEU A 531 -11.48 -27.06 6.83
CA LEU A 531 -10.45 -27.69 6.00
C LEU A 531 -11.10 -28.58 4.94
N THR A 532 -10.60 -28.53 3.71
CA THR A 532 -10.99 -29.46 2.63
C THR A 532 -10.86 -30.92 3.05
N GLU A 533 -9.80 -31.24 3.81
CA GLU A 533 -9.60 -32.55 4.43
C GLU A 533 -9.24 -32.38 5.90
N ALA A 534 -9.99 -33.05 6.78
CA ALA A 534 -9.68 -33.05 8.20
C ALA A 534 -8.35 -33.77 8.48
N ARG A 535 -7.52 -33.18 9.33
CA ARG A 535 -6.17 -33.69 9.65
C ARG A 535 -6.20 -34.56 10.90
N ASP A 536 -5.61 -35.75 10.84
CA ASP A 536 -5.43 -36.62 12.01
C ASP A 536 -4.14 -36.27 12.75
N CYS A 537 -4.29 -35.80 13.98
CA CYS A 537 -3.22 -35.31 14.85
C CYS A 537 -2.90 -36.25 15.99
N SER A 538 -3.40 -37.49 15.92
CA SER A 538 -3.02 -38.54 16.86
C SER A 538 -1.55 -38.99 16.69
N GLN A 539 -0.93 -38.68 15.55
CA GLN A 539 0.42 -39.12 15.21
C GLN A 539 1.48 -38.13 15.74
N PRO A 540 2.58 -38.61 16.37
CA PRO A 540 3.65 -37.75 16.90
C PRO A 540 4.40 -36.94 15.84
N ASP A 541 4.39 -37.41 14.59
CA ASP A 541 5.10 -36.77 13.46
C ASP A 541 4.15 -35.89 12.63
N ALA A 542 2.91 -35.65 13.08
CA ALA A 542 2.00 -34.73 12.44
C ALA A 542 2.59 -33.30 12.52
N VAL A 543 2.96 -32.74 11.38
CA VAL A 543 3.49 -31.37 11.30
C VAL A 543 2.32 -30.39 11.34
N ALA A 544 2.52 -29.26 12.02
CA ALA A 544 1.58 -28.14 12.09
C ALA A 544 0.15 -28.58 12.48
N CYS A 545 -0.01 -29.27 13.61
CA CYS A 545 -1.33 -29.57 14.13
C CYS A 545 -1.64 -28.88 15.47
N ASP A 546 -2.87 -28.36 15.56
CA ASP A 546 -3.43 -27.68 16.73
C ASP A 546 -4.29 -28.58 17.65
N CYS A 547 -4.52 -29.83 17.23
CA CYS A 547 -5.37 -30.82 17.89
C CYS A 547 -4.59 -32.02 18.43
N GLU A 548 -3.37 -31.80 18.89
CA GLU A 548 -2.54 -32.83 19.49
C GLU A 548 -3.16 -33.37 20.80
N PRO A 549 -2.88 -34.64 21.19
CA PRO A 549 -3.39 -35.22 22.43
C PRO A 549 -3.15 -34.35 23.67
N GLN A 550 -2.01 -33.67 23.71
CA GLN A 550 -1.60 -32.78 24.80
C GLN A 550 -2.55 -31.58 24.95
N GLU A 551 -3.07 -31.03 23.84
CA GLU A 551 -4.03 -29.94 23.87
C GLU A 551 -5.38 -30.38 24.46
N LEU A 552 -5.82 -31.59 24.13
CA LEU A 552 -7.04 -32.19 24.70
C LEU A 552 -6.88 -32.47 26.20
N ASP A 553 -5.75 -33.04 26.61
CA ASP A 553 -5.44 -33.34 28.02
C ASP A 553 -5.43 -32.07 28.89
N ARG A 554 -5.05 -30.93 28.30
CA ARG A 554 -5.06 -29.62 28.95
C ARG A 554 -6.45 -28.99 29.05
N GLY A 555 -7.44 -29.56 28.37
CA GLY A 555 -8.79 -29.00 28.31
C GLY A 555 -8.83 -27.66 27.57
N SER A 556 -8.05 -27.52 26.49
CA SER A 556 -7.98 -26.28 25.70
C SER A 556 -9.34 -25.89 25.10
N ASN A 557 -10.21 -26.87 24.86
CA ASN A 557 -11.48 -26.71 24.15
C ASN A 557 -11.27 -25.92 22.86
N ASN A 558 -10.25 -26.29 22.08
CA ASN A 558 -9.92 -25.58 20.85
C ASN A 558 -11.02 -25.82 19.79
N PRO A 559 -11.67 -24.77 19.23
CA PRO A 559 -12.72 -24.92 18.22
C PRO A 559 -12.24 -25.67 16.97
N LEU A 560 -10.95 -25.64 16.66
CA LEU A 560 -10.38 -26.39 15.52
C LEU A 560 -10.54 -27.91 15.65
N CYS A 561 -10.73 -28.39 16.89
CA CYS A 561 -10.75 -29.81 17.26
C CYS A 561 -12.17 -30.30 17.59
N GLN A 562 -13.16 -29.42 17.47
CA GLN A 562 -14.55 -29.69 17.85
C GLN A 562 -15.31 -30.37 16.70
N ALA A 563 -16.00 -31.45 17.00
CA ALA A 563 -16.91 -32.13 16.07
C ALA A 563 -18.33 -31.55 16.16
N ASP A 564 -19.17 -31.88 15.17
CA ASP A 564 -20.56 -31.38 15.07
C ASP A 564 -21.44 -31.76 16.28
N ASP A 565 -21.10 -32.83 16.99
CA ASP A 565 -21.78 -33.25 18.23
C ASP A 565 -21.29 -32.50 19.49
N GLY A 566 -20.38 -31.53 19.31
CA GLY A 566 -19.76 -30.71 20.36
C GLY A 566 -18.59 -31.38 21.08
N SER A 567 -18.21 -32.62 20.72
CA SER A 567 -17.07 -33.31 21.32
C SER A 567 -15.73 -32.83 20.74
N TYR A 568 -14.67 -32.87 21.54
CA TYR A 568 -13.31 -32.52 21.10
C TYR A 568 -12.50 -33.80 20.86
N SER A 569 -11.72 -33.81 19.78
CA SER A 569 -10.94 -34.99 19.34
C SER A 569 -9.58 -34.59 18.77
N THR A 570 -8.72 -35.58 18.48
CA THR A 570 -7.41 -35.34 17.83
C THR A 570 -7.53 -35.10 16.33
N THR A 571 -8.72 -34.78 15.84
CA THR A 571 -8.97 -34.48 14.43
C THR A 571 -9.15 -32.98 14.28
N GLN A 572 -8.23 -32.33 13.57
CA GLN A 572 -8.34 -30.93 13.22
C GLN A 572 -9.25 -30.77 12.00
N ARG A 573 -10.31 -29.99 12.16
CA ARG A 573 -11.37 -29.79 11.15
C ARG A 573 -11.32 -28.41 10.51
N PHE A 574 -10.70 -27.46 11.21
CA PHE A 574 -10.64 -26.07 10.78
C PHE A 574 -9.19 -25.58 10.72
N GLY A 575 -8.94 -24.69 9.76
CA GLY A 575 -7.78 -23.80 9.75
C GLY A 575 -8.07 -22.54 10.56
N LYS A 576 -7.03 -21.78 10.91
CA LYS A 576 -7.12 -20.59 11.77
C LYS A 576 -6.41 -19.38 11.18
N ALA A 577 -6.75 -18.20 11.70
CA ALA A 577 -5.92 -17.02 11.65
C ALA A 577 -6.08 -16.16 12.91
N PHE A 578 -5.01 -15.48 13.29
CA PHE A 578 -4.96 -14.51 14.38
C PHE A 578 -5.19 -13.08 13.85
N PRO A 579 -5.53 -12.09 14.69
CA PRO A 579 -5.73 -10.73 14.22
C PRO A 579 -4.46 -10.14 13.57
N GLY A 580 -4.51 -9.86 12.26
CA GLY A 580 -3.41 -9.28 11.48
C GLY A 580 -3.31 -7.76 11.60
N THR A 581 -3.37 -7.22 12.81
CA THR A 581 -3.61 -5.77 13.07
C THR A 581 -2.52 -4.87 12.46
N ARG A 582 -1.25 -5.23 12.52
CA ARG A 582 -0.16 -4.41 11.97
C ARG A 582 -0.21 -4.30 10.45
N HIS A 583 -0.56 -5.40 9.76
CA HIS A 583 -0.77 -5.39 8.32
C HIS A 583 -1.93 -4.45 7.93
N LEU A 584 -3.04 -4.55 8.66
CA LEU A 584 -4.21 -3.69 8.48
C LEU A 584 -3.89 -2.22 8.76
N GLU A 585 -3.02 -1.91 9.72
CA GLU A 585 -2.56 -0.53 9.98
C GLU A 585 -1.77 0.05 8.79
N VAL A 586 -0.89 -0.75 8.16
CA VAL A 586 -0.17 -0.31 6.95
C VAL A 586 -1.13 -0.14 5.77
N LEU A 587 -2.06 -1.08 5.56
CA LEU A 587 -3.09 -0.98 4.52
C LEU A 587 -3.95 0.29 4.70
N ARG A 588 -4.40 0.58 5.93
CA ARG A 588 -5.10 1.83 6.26
C ARG A 588 -4.24 3.06 5.96
N GLY A 589 -2.96 3.03 6.40
CA GLY A 589 -2.04 4.15 6.28
C GLY A 589 -1.64 4.46 4.84
N TYR A 590 -1.52 3.45 3.98
CA TYR A 590 -1.21 3.63 2.56
C TYR A 590 -2.41 4.16 1.77
N GLY A 591 -3.64 3.81 2.18
CA GLY A 591 -4.85 4.46 1.71
C GLY A 591 -5.48 3.82 0.46
N ALA A 592 -5.64 4.59 -0.61
CA ALA A 592 -6.58 4.28 -1.69
C ALA A 592 -6.22 3.05 -2.53
N ASN A 593 -4.92 2.78 -2.68
CA ASN A 593 -4.38 1.66 -3.44
C ASN A 593 -4.21 0.39 -2.57
N SER A 594 -4.76 0.41 -1.36
CA SER A 594 -4.78 -0.75 -0.48
C SER A 594 -5.97 -1.65 -0.79
N ILE A 595 -5.73 -2.95 -0.73
CA ILE A 595 -6.72 -4.01 -0.92
C ILE A 595 -6.71 -4.90 0.31
N VAL A 596 -7.86 -5.09 0.95
CA VAL A 596 -8.00 -5.92 2.15
C VAL A 596 -8.86 -7.12 1.81
N ALA A 597 -8.37 -8.32 2.12
CA ALA A 597 -9.09 -9.57 1.98
C ALA A 597 -8.85 -10.44 3.22
N SER A 598 -9.80 -11.34 3.47
CA SER A 598 -9.70 -12.29 4.57
C SER A 598 -8.89 -13.51 4.16
N ILE A 599 -7.99 -13.94 5.04
CA ILE A 599 -7.32 -15.23 4.92
C ILE A 599 -8.20 -16.42 5.35
N CYS A 600 -9.30 -16.17 6.06
CA CYS A 600 -10.29 -17.19 6.38
C CYS A 600 -11.39 -17.13 5.31
N PRO A 601 -11.32 -17.95 4.25
CA PRO A 601 -12.33 -17.93 3.21
C PRO A 601 -13.70 -18.30 3.78
N ARG A 602 -14.75 -17.71 3.23
CA ARG A 602 -16.14 -18.09 3.54
C ARG A 602 -16.42 -19.55 3.13
N ASN A 603 -15.78 -20.01 2.06
CA ASN A 603 -15.91 -21.37 1.56
C ASN A 603 -14.54 -21.91 1.12
N ALA A 604 -14.12 -23.04 1.69
CA ALA A 604 -12.86 -23.72 1.37
C ALA A 604 -13.05 -25.17 0.89
N THR A 605 -14.29 -25.62 0.74
CA THR A 605 -14.61 -27.04 0.49
C THR A 605 -15.27 -27.29 -0.86
N ASP A 606 -15.98 -26.30 -1.42
CA ASP A 606 -16.64 -26.42 -2.72
C ASP A 606 -15.97 -25.57 -3.81
N GLN A 607 -15.07 -26.20 -4.56
CA GLN A 607 -14.34 -25.59 -5.68
C GLN A 607 -15.22 -25.08 -6.83
N SER A 608 -16.49 -25.45 -6.89
CA SER A 608 -17.40 -24.98 -7.94
C SER A 608 -17.97 -23.60 -7.66
N ARG A 609 -17.92 -23.13 -6.41
CA ARG A 609 -18.51 -21.85 -6.01
C ARG A 609 -17.64 -20.64 -6.34
N PRO A 610 -18.25 -19.47 -6.64
CA PRO A 610 -17.50 -18.24 -6.93
C PRO A 610 -16.71 -17.73 -5.71
N ASP A 611 -17.17 -18.01 -4.49
CA ASP A 611 -16.50 -17.64 -3.25
C ASP A 611 -15.51 -18.69 -2.70
N TYR A 612 -15.13 -19.69 -3.51
CA TYR A 612 -14.15 -20.68 -3.10
C TYR A 612 -12.75 -20.08 -2.85
N GLY A 613 -12.18 -20.39 -1.70
CA GLY A 613 -10.83 -20.02 -1.30
C GLY A 613 -10.60 -18.51 -1.44
N TYR A 614 -9.57 -18.14 -2.20
CA TYR A 614 -9.20 -16.74 -2.41
C TYR A 614 -9.68 -16.15 -3.73
N ARG A 615 -10.65 -16.77 -4.41
CA ARG A 615 -11.29 -16.17 -5.59
C ARG A 615 -11.85 -14.76 -5.33
N PRO A 616 -12.54 -14.48 -4.21
CA PRO A 616 -12.98 -13.13 -3.88
C PRO A 616 -11.83 -12.13 -3.72
N ALA A 617 -10.69 -12.57 -3.16
CA ALA A 617 -9.51 -11.72 -3.01
C ALA A 617 -8.88 -11.41 -4.37
N VAL A 618 -8.71 -12.43 -5.22
CA VAL A 618 -8.22 -12.28 -6.60
C VAL A 618 -9.14 -11.38 -7.41
N ASP A 619 -10.46 -11.57 -7.31
CA ASP A 619 -11.42 -10.75 -8.03
C ASP A 619 -11.37 -9.28 -7.58
N THR A 620 -11.19 -9.03 -6.28
CA THR A 620 -11.02 -7.67 -5.73
C THR A 620 -9.71 -7.05 -6.21
N ILE A 621 -8.60 -7.79 -6.14
CA ILE A 621 -7.28 -7.32 -6.60
C ILE A 621 -7.36 -6.90 -8.06
N ILE A 622 -7.83 -7.78 -8.94
CA ILE A 622 -7.88 -7.49 -10.38
C ILE A 622 -8.81 -6.33 -10.70
N THR A 623 -9.97 -6.25 -10.04
CA THR A 623 -10.91 -5.14 -10.24
C THR A 623 -10.25 -3.80 -9.87
N ARG A 624 -9.40 -3.77 -8.82
CA ARG A 624 -8.65 -2.56 -8.47
C ARG A 624 -7.51 -2.24 -9.42
N LEU A 625 -6.81 -3.26 -9.93
CA LEU A 625 -5.79 -3.05 -10.95
C LEU A 625 -6.43 -2.52 -12.24
N ALA A 626 -7.61 -3.00 -12.61
CA ALA A 626 -8.34 -2.57 -13.80
C ALA A 626 -8.54 -1.04 -13.84
N ASP A 627 -8.84 -0.39 -12.72
CA ASP A 627 -8.99 1.08 -12.63
C ASP A 627 -7.72 1.86 -13.06
N ALA A 628 -6.55 1.24 -12.97
CA ALA A 628 -5.27 1.78 -13.42
C ALA A 628 -4.85 1.29 -14.82
N LEU A 629 -5.38 0.14 -15.26
CA LEU A 629 -5.12 -0.45 -16.58
C LEU A 629 -6.06 0.09 -17.68
N GLN A 630 -7.18 0.72 -17.30
CA GLN A 630 -8.10 1.35 -18.23
C GLN A 630 -7.51 2.63 -18.83
N VAL A 631 -7.66 2.79 -20.15
CA VAL A 631 -7.33 4.03 -20.86
C VAL A 631 -8.29 5.13 -20.38
N ARG A 632 -7.82 6.07 -19.57
CA ARG A 632 -8.67 7.18 -19.11
C ARG A 632 -8.85 8.21 -20.23
N CYS A 633 -10.05 8.25 -20.77
CA CYS A 633 -10.52 9.25 -21.74
C CYS A 633 -10.50 10.66 -21.13
N LEU A 634 -10.52 11.70 -21.96
CA LEU A 634 -10.64 13.06 -21.45
C LEU A 634 -12.04 13.25 -20.87
N ASP A 635 -12.12 13.68 -19.61
CA ASP A 635 -13.33 13.84 -18.79
C ASP A 635 -14.06 15.18 -19.03
N ARG A 636 -13.65 15.94 -20.05
CA ARG A 636 -14.26 17.22 -20.42
C ARG A 636 -13.95 17.67 -21.83
N GLU A 637 -14.78 18.60 -22.33
CA GLU A 637 -14.57 19.25 -23.62
C GLU A 637 -13.45 20.26 -23.50
N VAL A 638 -12.51 20.22 -24.43
CA VAL A 638 -11.48 21.24 -24.54
C VAL A 638 -12.07 22.39 -25.36
N ALA A 639 -12.18 23.58 -24.76
CA ALA A 639 -12.76 24.74 -25.44
C ALA A 639 -12.00 25.05 -26.73
N VAL A 640 -12.73 25.09 -27.85
CA VAL A 640 -12.18 25.46 -29.15
C VAL A 640 -12.79 26.77 -29.62
N THR A 641 -11.94 27.71 -29.98
CA THR A 641 -12.31 28.96 -30.61
C THR A 641 -12.01 28.92 -32.11
N GLY A 642 -13.00 29.22 -32.94
CA GLY A 642 -12.85 29.21 -34.41
C GLY A 642 -13.96 28.43 -35.12
N SER A 643 -14.13 28.63 -36.42
CA SER A 643 -15.14 27.93 -37.24
C SER A 643 -14.45 27.06 -38.30
N GLU A 644 -14.81 25.78 -38.37
CA GLU A 644 -14.31 24.84 -39.39
C GLU A 644 -14.55 25.34 -40.83
N GLU A 645 -15.61 26.14 -41.06
CA GLU A 645 -15.90 26.76 -42.37
C GLU A 645 -14.78 27.68 -42.90
N ASN A 646 -13.90 28.18 -42.04
CA ASN A 646 -12.83 29.11 -42.43
C ASN A 646 -11.41 28.53 -42.28
N GLY A 647 -11.26 27.28 -41.82
CA GLY A 647 -9.95 26.64 -41.64
C GLY A 647 -9.06 27.32 -40.61
N ASP A 648 -9.66 27.94 -39.58
CA ASP A 648 -8.95 28.57 -38.46
C ASP A 648 -9.47 27.90 -37.17
N ILE A 649 -8.79 26.84 -36.74
CA ILE A 649 -9.08 26.10 -35.51
C ILE A 649 -8.05 26.52 -34.47
N ASP A 650 -8.50 27.06 -33.34
CA ASP A 650 -7.64 27.40 -32.20
C ASP A 650 -8.14 26.72 -30.93
N ILE A 651 -7.36 25.80 -30.39
CA ILE A 651 -7.68 25.13 -29.12
C ILE A 651 -7.16 26.00 -27.98
N ALA A 652 -8.04 26.43 -27.07
CA ALA A 652 -7.70 27.38 -25.99
C ALA A 652 -6.85 26.76 -24.85
N CYS A 653 -6.23 25.61 -25.09
CA CYS A 653 -5.45 24.86 -24.14
C CYS A 653 -4.11 24.42 -24.74
N THR A 654 -3.07 24.49 -23.94
CA THR A 654 -1.74 23.97 -24.28
C THR A 654 -1.44 22.72 -23.49
N LEU A 655 -0.66 21.81 -24.08
CA LEU A 655 -0.15 20.62 -23.40
C LEU A 655 1.26 20.89 -22.93
N VAL A 656 1.44 21.04 -21.62
CA VAL A 656 2.74 21.30 -21.02
C VAL A 656 3.34 19.99 -20.56
N GLU A 657 4.45 19.63 -21.16
CA GLU A 657 5.28 18.53 -20.74
C GLU A 657 6.37 19.01 -19.78
N ALA A 658 6.33 18.49 -18.56
CA ALA A 658 7.31 18.75 -17.52
C ALA A 658 8.32 17.61 -17.41
N ARG A 659 9.60 17.94 -17.62
CA ARG A 659 10.74 17.01 -17.53
C ARG A 659 11.71 17.44 -16.44
N PRO A 660 12.24 16.53 -15.60
CA PRO A 660 13.33 16.85 -14.70
C PRO A 660 14.60 17.19 -15.52
N GLY A 661 15.18 18.38 -15.33
CA GLY A 661 16.39 18.81 -16.06
C GLY A 661 16.68 20.31 -15.96
N LEU A 662 17.96 20.68 -15.84
CA LEU A 662 18.48 22.04 -15.57
C LEU A 662 17.84 23.17 -16.41
N GLY A 663 16.77 23.77 -15.89
CA GLY A 663 16.08 24.99 -16.35
C GLY A 663 16.55 25.58 -17.70
N SER A 664 17.57 26.44 -17.68
CA SER A 664 18.02 27.20 -18.87
C SER A 664 18.71 26.39 -19.99
N ALA A 665 18.94 25.09 -19.79
CA ALA A 665 19.38 24.14 -20.82
C ALA A 665 18.21 23.33 -21.42
N CYS A 666 16.97 23.67 -21.06
CA CYS A 666 15.75 23.05 -21.56
C CYS A 666 15.67 23.17 -23.09
N ASN A 667 15.88 22.06 -23.79
CA ASN A 667 15.71 21.98 -25.24
C ASN A 667 14.26 21.64 -25.57
N CYS A 668 13.45 22.69 -25.77
CA CYS A 668 12.10 22.57 -26.32
C CYS A 668 12.08 22.67 -27.86
N ALA A 669 13.23 22.73 -28.53
CA ALA A 669 13.31 22.86 -29.99
C ALA A 669 13.37 21.49 -30.72
N SER A 670 13.16 20.39 -30.00
CA SER A 670 13.00 19.06 -30.60
C SER A 670 11.67 18.96 -31.36
N PRO A 671 11.55 18.08 -32.37
CA PRO A 671 10.30 17.89 -33.12
C PRO A 671 9.10 17.67 -32.19
N GLY A 672 7.97 18.33 -32.48
CA GLY A 672 6.74 18.22 -31.69
C GLY A 672 6.72 19.02 -30.38
N ARG A 673 7.73 19.87 -30.14
CA ARG A 673 7.80 20.72 -28.93
C ARG A 673 8.05 22.18 -29.25
N ASP A 674 7.64 23.05 -28.32
CA ASP A 674 8.00 24.47 -28.29
C ASP A 674 8.09 24.95 -26.84
N PHE A 675 8.57 26.17 -26.63
CA PHE A 675 8.63 26.78 -25.31
C PHE A 675 7.24 27.19 -24.83
N SER A 676 6.87 26.78 -23.61
CA SER A 676 5.59 27.14 -23.01
C SER A 676 5.45 28.64 -22.78
N ALA A 677 4.21 29.13 -22.91
CA ALA A 677 3.88 30.53 -22.65
C ALA A 677 4.21 30.92 -21.19
N PRO A 678 4.80 32.12 -20.95
CA PRO A 678 5.19 32.57 -19.60
C PRO A 678 4.05 32.57 -18.57
N GLU A 679 2.81 32.70 -19.01
CA GLU A 679 1.62 32.71 -18.17
C GLU A 679 1.25 31.32 -17.61
N VAL A 680 1.66 30.25 -18.28
CA VAL A 680 1.33 28.86 -17.90
C VAL A 680 2.37 28.28 -16.94
N LEU A 681 3.63 28.69 -17.09
CA LEU A 681 4.77 28.19 -16.29
C LEU A 681 4.53 28.24 -14.77
N PRO A 682 4.02 29.34 -14.16
CA PRO A 682 3.84 29.40 -12.71
C PRO A 682 2.80 28.42 -12.22
N VAL A 683 1.71 28.23 -12.97
CA VAL A 683 0.59 27.35 -12.59
C VAL A 683 1.00 25.88 -12.68
N VAL A 684 1.74 25.50 -13.73
CA VAL A 684 2.29 24.14 -13.85
C VAL A 684 3.34 23.88 -12.77
N LYS A 685 4.20 24.85 -12.43
CA LYS A 685 5.15 24.71 -11.32
C LYS A 685 4.46 24.59 -9.96
N GLU A 686 3.38 25.32 -9.74
CA GLU A 686 2.55 25.20 -8.53
C GLU A 686 1.93 23.81 -8.45
N GLN A 687 1.37 23.29 -9.54
CA GLN A 687 0.87 21.91 -9.60
C GLN A 687 1.97 20.87 -9.37
N LEU A 688 3.17 21.05 -9.93
CA LEU A 688 4.32 20.19 -9.65
C LEU A 688 4.73 20.23 -8.18
N ALA A 689 4.64 21.39 -7.53
CA ALA A 689 4.96 21.55 -6.11
C ALA A 689 3.88 20.93 -5.21
N GLU A 690 2.59 21.19 -5.49
CA GLU A 690 1.45 20.56 -4.79
C GLU A 690 1.49 19.03 -4.88
N GLN A 691 2.04 18.50 -5.98
CA GLN A 691 2.25 17.06 -6.19
C GLN A 691 3.57 16.55 -5.61
N GLY A 692 4.35 17.38 -4.91
CA GLY A 692 5.65 17.03 -4.34
C GLY A 692 6.74 16.71 -5.36
N ARG A 693 6.51 16.94 -6.66
CA ARG A 693 7.42 16.55 -7.76
C ARG A 693 8.67 17.41 -7.84
N CYS A 694 8.64 18.60 -7.24
CA CYS A 694 9.74 19.55 -7.27
C CYS A 694 10.05 20.17 -5.91
N GLU A 695 9.59 19.52 -4.83
CA GLU A 695 9.98 19.76 -3.44
C GLU A 695 11.30 19.02 -3.13
N GLY A 696 12.38 19.32 -3.86
CA GLY A 696 13.66 18.61 -3.72
C GLY A 696 14.68 19.02 -4.78
N ASP A 697 15.62 18.15 -5.11
CA ASP A 697 16.47 18.26 -6.31
C ASP A 697 16.00 17.23 -7.35
N PRO A 698 15.55 17.64 -8.55
CA PRO A 698 15.49 19.01 -9.06
C PRO A 698 14.37 19.85 -8.43
N GLY A 699 14.72 21.06 -7.97
CA GLY A 699 13.71 22.03 -7.53
C GLY A 699 12.81 22.47 -8.69
N CYS A 700 11.67 23.11 -8.43
CA CYS A 700 10.71 23.48 -9.49
C CYS A 700 11.31 24.35 -10.61
N GLU A 701 12.40 25.04 -10.34
CA GLU A 701 13.17 25.83 -11.32
C GLU A 701 14.06 24.98 -12.25
N ASN A 702 14.32 23.75 -11.84
CA ASN A 702 15.09 22.74 -12.56
C ASN A 702 14.16 21.75 -13.30
N PHE A 703 12.89 22.11 -13.50
CA PHE A 703 12.01 21.43 -14.44
C PHE A 703 12.03 22.15 -15.78
N CYS A 704 12.25 21.37 -16.83
CA CYS A 704 12.12 21.79 -18.21
C CYS A 704 10.64 21.66 -18.62
N LEU A 705 9.97 22.79 -18.80
CA LEU A 705 8.57 22.88 -19.23
C LEU A 705 8.53 23.23 -20.72
N CYS A 706 8.06 22.30 -21.54
CA CYS A 706 7.88 22.51 -22.97
C CYS A 706 6.43 22.26 -23.34
N ASP A 707 5.89 23.07 -24.24
CA ASP A 707 4.63 22.75 -24.87
C ASP A 707 4.85 21.61 -25.87
N ILE A 708 3.95 20.65 -25.86
CA ILE A 708 3.80 19.71 -26.96
C ILE A 708 2.99 20.45 -28.03
N THR A 709 3.58 20.62 -29.22
CA THR A 709 2.92 21.34 -30.31
C THR A 709 1.85 20.47 -30.96
N PRO A 710 0.85 21.07 -31.62
CA PRO A 710 -0.08 20.33 -32.46
C PRO A 710 0.71 19.48 -33.47
N ALA A 711 0.23 18.30 -33.84
CA ALA A 711 0.92 17.44 -34.80
C ALA A 711 1.24 18.21 -36.10
N GLY A 712 2.52 18.30 -36.45
CA GLY A 712 2.99 19.12 -37.58
C GLY A 712 3.19 20.62 -37.28
N GLY A 713 3.11 21.01 -36.01
CA GLY A 713 3.42 22.34 -35.46
C GLY A 713 2.25 23.34 -35.42
N ASP A 714 1.13 23.07 -36.10
CA ASP A 714 0.00 23.99 -36.25
C ASP A 714 -1.29 23.18 -36.43
N PHE A 715 -2.39 23.62 -35.81
CA PHE A 715 -3.73 23.01 -35.95
C PHE A 715 -4.24 22.98 -37.40
N ASN A 716 -3.77 23.89 -38.24
CA ASN A 716 -4.12 23.98 -39.66
C ASN A 716 -3.16 23.18 -40.57
N ASN A 717 -2.20 22.45 -40.01
CA ASN A 717 -1.24 21.64 -40.75
C ASN A 717 -1.85 20.30 -41.23
N SER A 718 -1.37 19.78 -42.37
CA SER A 718 -1.74 18.44 -42.83
C SER A 718 -1.37 17.34 -41.83
N GLY A 719 -0.30 17.52 -41.04
CA GLY A 719 0.09 16.60 -39.97
C GLY A 719 -0.93 16.52 -38.83
N TYR A 720 -1.61 17.63 -38.52
CA TYR A 720 -2.69 17.64 -37.54
C TYR A 720 -3.90 16.88 -38.08
N THR A 721 -4.23 17.12 -39.36
CA THR A 721 -5.29 16.40 -40.05
C THR A 721 -4.99 14.89 -40.15
N GLU A 722 -3.72 14.51 -40.36
CA GLU A 722 -3.29 13.11 -40.34
C GLU A 722 -3.48 12.49 -38.96
N CYS A 723 -2.95 13.11 -37.90
CA CYS A 723 -3.12 12.66 -36.51
C CYS A 723 -4.60 12.44 -36.13
N LEU A 724 -5.49 13.32 -36.59
CA LEU A 724 -6.93 13.22 -36.37
C LEU A 724 -7.61 12.02 -37.07
N ASN A 725 -7.01 11.42 -38.10
CA ASN A 725 -7.73 10.48 -38.97
C ASN A 725 -7.07 9.11 -39.16
N VAL A 726 -5.80 8.93 -38.78
CA VAL A 726 -5.08 7.65 -38.89
C VAL A 726 -4.46 7.24 -37.56
N ASP A 727 -4.31 5.93 -37.29
CA ASP A 727 -3.72 5.39 -36.05
C ASP A 727 -2.27 5.80 -35.85
N GLU A 728 -1.44 5.68 -36.87
CA GLU A 728 -0.03 6.07 -36.84
C GLU A 728 0.18 7.29 -37.73
N SER A 729 0.31 8.47 -37.12
CA SER A 729 0.64 9.69 -37.83
C SER A 729 2.14 9.93 -37.83
N THR A 730 2.67 10.40 -38.96
CA THR A 730 4.11 10.64 -39.10
C THR A 730 4.55 12.03 -38.63
N ALA A 731 3.60 12.89 -38.26
CA ALA A 731 3.85 14.26 -37.83
C ALA A 731 4.02 14.34 -36.30
N PRO A 732 5.19 14.75 -35.78
CA PRO A 732 5.42 14.92 -34.35
C PRO A 732 4.47 15.95 -33.73
N GLY A 733 3.87 15.63 -32.58
CA GLY A 733 2.99 16.51 -31.80
C GLY A 733 1.75 15.79 -31.27
N TRP A 734 0.67 16.53 -31.03
CA TRP A 734 -0.59 15.97 -30.54
C TRP A 734 -1.81 16.41 -31.35
N CYS A 735 -2.92 15.68 -31.22
CA CYS A 735 -4.22 16.08 -31.73
C CYS A 735 -5.35 15.76 -30.76
N TYR A 736 -6.43 16.54 -30.89
CA TYR A 736 -7.65 16.38 -30.12
C TYR A 736 -8.73 15.76 -31.00
N VAL A 737 -9.02 14.49 -30.77
CA VAL A 737 -10.01 13.74 -31.54
C VAL A 737 -11.36 13.89 -30.84
N ASP A 738 -12.32 14.52 -31.51
CA ASP A 738 -13.70 14.74 -31.06
C ASP A 738 -14.68 14.60 -32.25
N PRO A 739 -14.99 13.37 -32.67
CA PRO A 739 -15.75 13.08 -33.88
C PRO A 739 -17.21 13.53 -33.77
N TYR A 740 -17.75 13.71 -32.56
CA TYR A 740 -19.12 14.17 -32.36
C TYR A 740 -19.27 15.66 -32.62
N ASN A 741 -18.18 16.42 -32.47
CA ASN A 741 -18.07 17.80 -32.95
C ASN A 741 -17.42 17.90 -34.34
N GLY A 742 -17.38 16.80 -35.10
CA GLY A 742 -16.89 16.77 -36.48
C GLY A 742 -15.37 16.65 -36.63
N ARG A 743 -14.63 16.35 -35.56
CA ARG A 743 -13.16 16.37 -35.55
C ARG A 743 -12.54 15.00 -35.45
N GLY A 744 -11.96 14.58 -36.57
CA GLY A 744 -11.21 13.35 -36.66
C GLY A 744 -12.08 12.11 -36.80
N ASN A 745 -11.41 10.98 -36.92
CA ASN A 745 -12.05 9.70 -37.19
C ASN A 745 -12.47 9.04 -35.88
N ILE A 746 -13.75 8.69 -35.79
CA ILE A 746 -14.30 7.95 -34.66
C ILE A 746 -13.57 6.64 -34.42
N ASP A 747 -13.02 6.02 -35.47
CA ASP A 747 -12.28 4.76 -35.38
C ASP A 747 -11.04 4.85 -34.48
N LEU A 748 -10.45 6.05 -34.32
CA LEU A 748 -9.28 6.28 -33.48
C LEU A 748 -9.59 6.41 -31.99
N ILE A 749 -10.86 6.65 -31.67
CA ILE A 749 -11.29 6.75 -30.28
C ILE A 749 -11.49 5.33 -29.77
N PRO A 750 -10.80 4.90 -28.70
CA PRO A 750 -11.08 3.63 -28.04
C PRO A 750 -12.57 3.54 -27.80
N GLU A 751 -13.16 2.39 -28.07
CA GLU A 751 -14.62 2.26 -28.03
C GLU A 751 -15.20 2.69 -26.67
N ASP A 752 -14.41 2.59 -25.59
CA ASP A 752 -14.73 3.03 -24.22
C ASP A 752 -14.93 4.54 -24.10
N CYS A 753 -14.11 5.32 -24.78
CA CYS A 753 -14.28 6.76 -24.84
C CYS A 753 -15.53 7.13 -25.65
N ARG A 754 -15.91 6.36 -26.69
CA ARG A 754 -17.05 6.70 -27.56
C ARG A 754 -18.41 6.78 -26.85
N LEU A 755 -18.56 6.11 -25.70
CA LEU A 755 -19.84 5.90 -25.00
C LEU A 755 -20.04 6.78 -23.75
N ALA A 756 -18.96 7.26 -23.12
CA ALA A 756 -19.04 8.17 -21.97
C ALA A 756 -18.74 9.62 -22.39
N GLU A 757 -17.54 9.84 -22.92
CA GLU A 757 -17.08 11.12 -23.45
C GLU A 757 -16.16 10.89 -24.65
N PRO A 758 -16.66 11.07 -25.89
CA PRO A 758 -16.01 10.61 -27.11
C PRO A 758 -14.88 11.54 -27.54
N ARG A 759 -13.90 11.72 -26.66
CA ARG A 759 -12.86 12.72 -26.78
C ARG A 759 -11.53 12.10 -26.37
N LEU A 760 -10.52 12.23 -27.21
CA LEU A 760 -9.18 11.67 -26.96
C LEU A 760 -8.11 12.73 -27.23
N LEU A 761 -7.15 12.83 -26.30
CA LEU A 761 -5.87 13.47 -26.57
C LEU A 761 -4.89 12.41 -27.07
N LYS A 762 -4.51 12.53 -28.34
CA LYS A 762 -3.65 11.59 -29.01
C LYS A 762 -2.29 12.22 -29.29
N PHE A 763 -1.22 11.53 -28.91
CA PHE A 763 0.14 11.89 -29.30
C PHE A 763 0.56 11.16 -30.57
N SER A 764 1.40 11.80 -31.36
CA SER A 764 1.85 11.33 -32.65
C SER A 764 3.34 11.63 -32.75
N ASP A 765 4.18 10.60 -32.83
CA ASP A 765 5.61 10.72 -33.11
C ASP A 765 6.13 9.39 -33.69
N PRO A 766 6.73 9.39 -34.90
CA PRO A 766 7.33 8.20 -35.50
C PRO A 766 8.35 7.47 -34.63
N ASN A 767 9.00 8.16 -33.70
CA ASN A 767 10.03 7.59 -32.83
C ASN A 767 9.51 7.24 -31.44
N ASN A 768 8.24 7.54 -31.14
CA ASN A 768 7.62 7.36 -29.83
C ASN A 768 8.37 8.10 -28.68
N ASP A 769 8.97 9.26 -28.99
CA ASP A 769 9.73 10.09 -28.03
C ASP A 769 8.88 11.22 -27.40
N LEU A 770 7.57 11.21 -27.66
CA LEU A 770 6.64 12.28 -27.32
C LEU A 770 5.30 11.73 -26.80
N PRO A 771 4.94 12.01 -25.54
CA PRO A 771 5.72 12.73 -24.52
C PRO A 771 7.02 11.99 -24.17
N ALA A 772 8.01 12.69 -23.60
CA ALA A 772 9.24 12.00 -23.20
C ALA A 772 8.92 11.00 -22.09
N ASN A 773 9.64 9.88 -22.11
CA ASN A 773 9.51 8.88 -21.07
C ASN A 773 9.81 9.49 -19.68
N GLY A 774 8.94 9.24 -18.70
CA GLY A 774 9.03 9.81 -17.34
C GLY A 774 8.63 11.29 -17.22
N SER A 775 8.12 11.91 -18.28
CA SER A 775 7.58 13.27 -18.21
C SER A 775 6.19 13.32 -17.57
N THR A 776 5.84 14.47 -17.01
CA THR A 776 4.47 14.75 -16.57
C THR A 776 3.79 15.62 -17.60
N VAL A 777 2.65 15.20 -18.12
CA VAL A 777 1.90 16.03 -19.06
C VAL A 777 0.71 16.67 -18.36
N PHE A 778 0.60 17.99 -18.53
CA PHE A 778 -0.50 18.79 -18.05
C PHE A 778 -1.25 19.39 -19.24
N ILE A 779 -2.58 19.46 -19.14
CA ILE A 779 -3.39 20.30 -20.01
C ILE A 779 -3.67 21.62 -19.29
N ALA A 780 -3.23 22.74 -19.87
CA ALA A 780 -3.41 24.08 -19.33
C ALA A 780 -4.31 24.92 -20.23
N CYS A 781 -5.51 25.26 -19.77
CA CYS A 781 -6.52 26.00 -20.54
C CYS A 781 -6.63 27.45 -20.06
N LEU A 782 -6.52 28.42 -20.97
CA LEU A 782 -6.58 29.86 -20.67
C LEU A 782 -7.98 30.42 -20.92
N GLY A 783 -8.69 30.84 -19.86
CA GLY A 783 -9.94 31.61 -19.99
C GLY A 783 -11.23 30.79 -20.14
N ALA A 784 -11.19 29.49 -19.81
CA ALA A 784 -12.39 28.66 -19.75
C ALA A 784 -13.22 28.99 -18.49
N ASN A 785 -14.48 29.36 -18.67
CA ASN A 785 -15.43 29.46 -17.55
C ASN A 785 -15.84 28.04 -17.14
N THR A 786 -15.74 27.73 -15.85
CA THR A 786 -16.39 26.57 -15.25
C THR A 786 -17.89 26.86 -15.16
N GLU A 787 -18.71 26.11 -15.89
CA GLU A 787 -20.12 25.90 -15.53
C GLU A 787 -20.30 24.49 -14.95
#